data_AF-A0A537Z4Y3-F1
#
_entry.id   AF-A0A537Z4Y3-F1
#
_cell.length_a   1.000
_cell.length_b   1.000
_cell.length_c   1.000
_cell.angle_alpha   90.00
_cell.angle_beta   90.00
_cell.angle_gamma   90.00
#
_symmetry.space_group_name_H-M   'P 1'
#
loop_
_entity.id
_entity.type
_entity.pdbx_description
1 polymer ?
#
loop_
_entity_poly.entity_id
_entity_poly.type
_entity_poly.pdbx_seq_one_letter_code
_entity_poly.pdbx_strand_id
1 'polypeptide(L)'
;MPPVAGGAGEREDAPAVHGSPPPEAKVASAAGRRPTPLDPYPEPRPEVEGGDEKSYPPELGTDAIAILEGRTFMFSDSLGDVPAGSIGGLLHDDTRFLSGWELTLNGQPLSLLKSRVVDYYSAAFFLTNTEMPGLRANTLTVRRFRFVGNGLHEQVGVYNSSSQAVRFELRLRVGADFADLFEVKSVVRDRSARIDIEHDPELSLLHFHYENAGYLAETNVEVRRSGVIRRGLEERLDPSSMTEPEPLQEHRPTIDGNDLVWDVELDSRTGLVFVLRVTVRVNETVLEPMHDEFGEEQQQVEGALTNWLDEVPRFQSDNAVLKNVFDKSILDLAALRIAGELGGESYIMPAAGLPWFMTLFGRDTLVTALQTVWVGPELARGALHLLGALQGKEVNDFKDEEPGKILHEVRNGELTTIGEKPHSPYYGTADATPLYLILMSEYWRHGDDEDFVRARWKNVLASLEWIDRYGDRDGDGYVEYGTRSSQGLGNQCWKDSWDGIQYSNGAIPYLPIATAEIQGYVYDAKLRVAEMAERLMDDAELAATLRKQADELYERFNRDFWSGERGGYYIVGLDGDKRSIDSMTSNMGHLLWSGIVPEDRARIVADHLMSEDMFSGWGVRTISRTDGGYNPIGYHVGTIWPHDNSIVAMGLVRSGFRDEANRIGLAQLEAAAFSDFRLPEAFAGFDRSIGRFPVPYPTACSPQAWATGAPFVFVRNMLGLDVHDGEVRIDPRIPEEVGRIYVHGMHAFGTHWDLEATGTNGHVRLTK
;
A
#
# COMPACT_ATOMS: atom_id res chain seq x y z
N MET A 1 21.25 -8.33 -54.17
CA MET A 1 21.34 -9.00 -52.86
C MET A 1 21.53 -7.92 -51.80
N PRO A 2 20.60 -7.80 -50.84
CA PRO A 2 20.74 -6.99 -49.63
C PRO A 2 21.20 -7.92 -48.45
N PRO A 3 21.14 -7.53 -47.16
CA PRO A 3 22.28 -7.14 -46.34
C PRO A 3 22.37 -7.91 -44.98
N VAL A 4 23.28 -7.55 -44.07
CA VAL A 4 23.25 -7.97 -42.64
C VAL A 4 23.51 -6.79 -41.71
N ALA A 5 22.63 -6.64 -40.72
CA ALA A 5 22.57 -5.64 -39.67
C ALA A 5 23.33 -6.09 -38.39
N GLY A 6 23.89 -5.13 -37.65
CA GLY A 6 24.39 -5.31 -36.29
C GLY A 6 23.41 -4.66 -35.31
N GLY A 7 22.83 -5.45 -34.42
CA GLY A 7 22.00 -4.99 -33.31
C GLY A 7 22.82 -4.93 -32.02
N ALA A 8 22.88 -3.76 -31.41
CA ALA A 8 23.26 -3.58 -30.02
C ALA A 8 22.06 -3.99 -29.15
N GLY A 9 22.27 -4.92 -28.23
CA GLY A 9 21.27 -5.28 -27.23
C GLY A 9 21.72 -4.73 -25.89
N GLU A 10 21.07 -3.66 -25.44
CA GLU A 10 21.05 -3.26 -24.03
C GLU A 10 20.07 -4.21 -23.32
N ARG A 11 20.46 -4.74 -22.15
CA ARG A 11 19.61 -5.64 -21.34
C ARG A 11 19.74 -5.26 -19.86
N GLU A 12 18.60 -5.00 -19.27
CA GLU A 12 18.42 -4.28 -18.00
C GLU A 12 18.20 -5.19 -16.79
N ASP A 13 18.44 -4.58 -15.64
CA ASP A 13 18.44 -5.17 -14.30
C ASP A 13 17.07 -5.68 -13.81
N ALA A 14 17.10 -6.72 -12.98
CA ALA A 14 15.98 -7.11 -12.13
C ALA A 14 15.97 -6.24 -10.86
N PRO A 15 14.87 -5.52 -10.52
CA PRO A 15 14.83 -4.72 -9.32
C PRO A 15 14.48 -5.60 -8.11
N ALA A 16 15.37 -5.64 -7.13
CA ALA A 16 15.00 -5.93 -5.75
C ALA A 16 14.40 -4.63 -5.19
N VAL A 17 13.06 -4.57 -5.09
CA VAL A 17 12.34 -3.31 -4.84
C VAL A 17 12.40 -2.89 -3.36
N HIS A 18 12.68 -3.80 -2.42
CA HIS A 18 12.79 -3.45 -1.00
C HIS A 18 13.82 -4.32 -0.25
N GLY A 19 14.51 -3.74 0.74
CA GLY A 19 15.52 -4.41 1.59
C GLY A 19 16.72 -3.51 1.88
N SER A 20 17.65 -3.95 2.74
CA SER A 20 18.95 -3.27 2.88
C SER A 20 19.71 -3.33 1.55
N PRO A 21 20.63 -2.41 1.23
CA PRO A 21 21.49 -2.58 0.06
C PRO A 21 22.27 -3.90 0.18
N PRO A 22 22.30 -4.74 -0.87
CA PRO A 22 23.00 -6.00 -0.81
C PRO A 22 24.51 -5.77 -0.62
N PRO A 23 25.22 -6.62 0.14
CA PRO A 23 26.67 -6.48 0.33
C PRO A 23 27.43 -6.62 -1.00
N GLU A 24 28.51 -5.86 -1.18
CA GLU A 24 29.44 -6.01 -2.31
C GLU A 24 30.07 -7.42 -2.31
N ALA A 25 29.48 -8.35 -3.05
CA ALA A 25 30.03 -9.69 -3.19
C ALA A 25 31.12 -9.70 -4.27
N LYS A 26 32.38 -9.93 -3.89
CA LYS A 26 33.41 -10.34 -4.86
C LYS A 26 32.97 -11.64 -5.52
N VAL A 27 32.68 -11.59 -6.81
CA VAL A 27 32.08 -12.70 -7.56
C VAL A 27 33.10 -13.83 -7.74
N ALA A 28 32.92 -14.92 -6.99
CA ALA A 28 33.54 -16.21 -7.29
C ALA A 28 32.84 -16.86 -8.50
N SER A 29 33.59 -17.63 -9.30
CA SER A 29 33.14 -18.26 -10.56
C SER A 29 31.80 -19.00 -10.46
N ALA A 30 30.95 -18.88 -11.49
CA ALA A 30 29.58 -19.41 -11.57
C ALA A 30 29.39 -20.94 -11.36
N ALA A 31 30.46 -21.73 -11.32
CA ALA A 31 30.36 -23.17 -11.08
C ALA A 31 30.06 -23.45 -9.59
N GLY A 32 28.80 -23.76 -9.27
CA GLY A 32 28.39 -24.28 -7.95
C GLY A 32 27.60 -23.33 -7.04
N ARG A 33 27.06 -22.22 -7.56
CA ARG A 33 26.15 -21.34 -6.80
C ARG A 33 24.74 -21.94 -6.75
N ARG A 34 24.17 -22.04 -5.54
CA ARG A 34 22.78 -22.48 -5.32
C ARG A 34 21.82 -21.29 -5.27
N PRO A 35 20.58 -21.44 -5.75
CA PRO A 35 19.57 -20.38 -5.67
C PRO A 35 19.33 -19.89 -4.24
N THR A 36 19.21 -18.58 -4.08
CA THR A 36 18.83 -17.90 -2.82
C THR A 36 17.78 -16.84 -3.15
N PRO A 37 17.03 -16.30 -2.17
CA PRO A 37 16.16 -15.15 -2.42
C PRO A 37 16.87 -13.92 -3.03
N LEU A 38 18.14 -13.71 -2.71
CA LEU A 38 18.95 -12.63 -3.29
C LEU A 38 19.34 -12.90 -4.76
N ASP A 39 19.63 -14.16 -5.08
CA ASP A 39 19.97 -14.61 -6.43
C ASP A 39 19.24 -15.92 -6.76
N PRO A 40 17.96 -15.85 -7.19
CA PRO A 40 17.17 -17.04 -7.48
C PRO A 40 17.65 -17.78 -8.75
N TYR A 41 18.43 -17.12 -9.61
CA TYR A 41 18.91 -17.63 -10.90
C TYR A 41 20.44 -17.49 -11.03
N PRO A 42 21.22 -18.43 -10.45
CA PRO A 42 22.68 -18.36 -10.39
C PRO A 42 23.43 -18.85 -11.66
N GLU A 43 22.73 -19.10 -12.78
CA GLU A 43 23.33 -19.42 -14.08
C GLU A 43 24.31 -18.30 -14.54
N PRO A 44 25.30 -18.59 -15.42
CA PRO A 44 26.31 -17.60 -15.78
C PRO A 44 25.68 -16.39 -16.49
N ARG A 45 25.49 -15.31 -15.73
CA ARG A 45 25.20 -13.99 -16.28
C ARG A 45 26.50 -13.43 -16.87
N PRO A 46 26.47 -12.74 -18.02
CA PRO A 46 27.61 -11.91 -18.43
C PRO A 46 27.96 -10.97 -17.28
N GLU A 47 29.25 -10.66 -17.13
CA GLU A 47 29.71 -9.66 -16.15
C GLU A 47 28.89 -8.39 -16.32
N VAL A 48 28.15 -8.02 -15.28
CA VAL A 48 27.64 -6.67 -15.13
C VAL A 48 28.86 -5.86 -14.70
N GLU A 49 29.38 -5.01 -15.58
CA GLU A 49 30.31 -3.96 -15.16
C GLU A 49 29.63 -3.21 -14.02
N GLY A 50 30.30 -3.15 -12.87
CA GLY A 50 29.74 -2.57 -11.65
C GLY A 50 29.13 -1.20 -11.93
N GLY A 51 27.81 -1.14 -11.91
CA GLY A 51 27.11 0.11 -11.77
C GLY A 51 27.50 0.69 -10.42
N ASP A 52 28.00 1.92 -10.46
CA ASP A 52 28.21 2.78 -9.29
C ASP A 52 27.04 2.62 -8.30
N GLU A 53 27.33 2.73 -6.99
CA GLU A 53 26.37 2.74 -5.88
C GLU A 53 24.94 3.02 -6.35
N LYS A 54 24.03 2.03 -6.29
CA LYS A 54 22.61 2.20 -6.66
C LYS A 54 22.09 3.47 -5.99
N SER A 55 22.02 4.56 -6.76
CA SER A 55 21.50 5.82 -6.27
C SER A 55 19.99 5.69 -6.37
N TYR A 56 19.34 5.44 -5.24
CA TYR A 56 17.91 5.62 -5.17
C TYR A 56 17.60 7.08 -5.58
N PRO A 57 16.57 7.30 -6.41
CA PRO A 57 16.18 8.65 -6.78
C PRO A 57 15.91 9.47 -5.50
N PRO A 58 16.25 10.77 -5.47
CA PRO A 58 16.03 11.60 -4.29
C PRO A 58 14.60 11.52 -3.76
N GLU A 59 14.48 11.24 -2.47
CA GLU A 59 13.19 11.28 -1.76
C GLU A 59 12.70 12.72 -1.59
N LEU A 60 11.37 12.89 -1.45
CA LEU A 60 10.71 14.20 -1.28
C LEU A 60 10.71 14.69 0.19
N GLY A 61 11.34 13.95 1.09
CA GLY A 61 11.37 14.22 2.53
C GLY A 61 10.11 13.72 3.27
N THR A 62 10.14 13.82 4.59
CA THR A 62 9.09 13.28 5.49
C THR A 62 7.77 14.04 5.44
N ASP A 63 7.79 15.27 4.93
CA ASP A 63 6.62 16.15 4.80
C ASP A 63 6.03 16.13 3.37
N ALA A 64 6.38 15.11 2.58
CA ALA A 64 5.84 14.93 1.24
C ALA A 64 4.31 14.79 1.27
N ILE A 65 3.66 15.35 0.25
CA ILE A 65 2.21 15.38 0.11
C ILE A 65 1.82 14.44 -1.03
N ALA A 66 0.92 13.51 -0.71
CA ALA A 66 0.38 12.55 -1.64
C ALA A 66 -1.15 12.64 -1.62
N ILE A 67 -1.76 12.83 -2.79
CA ILE A 67 -3.22 12.85 -3.00
C ILE A 67 -3.59 11.96 -4.17
N LEU A 68 -4.78 11.36 -4.13
CA LEU A 68 -5.15 10.27 -5.04
C LEU A 68 -6.65 10.24 -5.32
N GLU A 69 -7.02 9.67 -6.46
CA GLU A 69 -8.39 9.23 -6.77
C GLU A 69 -8.29 7.98 -7.67
N GLY A 70 -8.85 6.87 -7.21
CA GLY A 70 -8.75 5.59 -7.91
C GLY A 70 -7.30 5.17 -8.16
N ARG A 71 -6.88 5.14 -9.44
CA ARG A 71 -5.53 4.74 -9.86
C ARG A 71 -4.61 5.91 -10.20
N THR A 72 -5.12 7.14 -10.13
CA THR A 72 -4.35 8.35 -10.38
C THR A 72 -3.90 8.96 -9.06
N PHE A 73 -2.64 9.39 -8.98
CA PHE A 73 -2.15 10.11 -7.81
C PHE A 73 -1.06 11.12 -8.16
N MET A 74 -0.93 12.14 -7.31
CA MET A 74 0.14 13.13 -7.36
C MET A 74 0.97 13.01 -6.08
N PHE A 75 2.28 12.83 -6.24
CA PHE A 75 3.25 12.81 -5.13
C PHE A 75 4.25 13.95 -5.28
N SER A 76 4.25 14.88 -4.35
CA SER A 76 5.09 16.09 -4.36
C SER A 76 5.70 16.35 -3.00
N ASP A 77 6.69 17.23 -2.94
CA ASP A 77 7.24 17.70 -1.66
C ASP A 77 6.23 18.58 -0.89
N SER A 78 6.68 19.10 0.26
CA SER A 78 5.88 19.99 1.11
C SER A 78 5.54 21.36 0.49
N LEU A 79 6.26 21.80 -0.56
CA LEU A 79 5.96 23.01 -1.34
C LEU A 79 4.94 22.76 -2.45
N GLY A 80 4.62 21.48 -2.71
CA GLY A 80 3.82 21.04 -3.83
C GLY A 80 4.64 20.83 -5.10
N ASP A 81 5.97 20.88 -4.99
CA ASP A 81 6.88 20.76 -6.12
C ASP A 81 7.27 19.29 -6.37
N VAL A 82 7.54 18.96 -7.62
CA VAL A 82 8.15 17.70 -8.03
C VAL A 82 9.51 18.03 -8.63
N PRO A 83 10.59 17.92 -7.84
CA PRO A 83 11.94 18.17 -8.34
C PRO A 83 12.33 17.17 -9.42
N ALA A 84 13.00 17.65 -10.47
CA ALA A 84 13.51 16.78 -11.52
C ALA A 84 14.40 15.65 -10.97
N GLY A 85 14.17 14.42 -11.43
CA GLY A 85 14.91 13.23 -11.00
C GLY A 85 14.47 12.65 -9.64
N SER A 86 13.55 13.31 -8.92
CA SER A 86 12.96 12.74 -7.70
C SER A 86 12.03 11.57 -8.01
N ILE A 87 11.60 10.89 -6.95
CA ILE A 87 10.55 9.85 -6.99
C ILE A 87 9.13 10.41 -7.16
N GLY A 88 8.96 11.75 -7.14
CA GLY A 88 7.66 12.40 -7.25
C GLY A 88 7.07 12.37 -8.66
N GLY A 89 5.81 12.76 -8.76
CA GLY A 89 5.13 12.94 -10.04
C GLY A 89 3.62 12.75 -10.00
N LEU A 90 2.99 13.00 -11.16
CA LEU A 90 1.62 12.59 -11.45
C LEU A 90 1.69 11.23 -12.13
N LEU A 91 1.06 10.21 -11.54
CA LEU A 91 1.06 8.86 -12.04
C LEU A 91 -0.37 8.36 -12.27
N HIS A 92 -0.53 7.51 -13.28
CA HIS A 92 -1.76 6.77 -13.56
C HIS A 92 -1.39 5.40 -14.14
N ASP A 93 -2.04 4.32 -13.67
CA ASP A 93 -1.81 2.94 -14.15
C ASP A 93 -0.32 2.57 -14.33
N ASP A 94 0.45 2.76 -13.25
CA ASP A 94 1.89 2.49 -13.17
C ASP A 94 2.78 3.31 -14.14
N THR A 95 2.29 4.41 -14.72
CA THR A 95 3.07 5.30 -15.59
C THR A 95 3.13 6.73 -15.05
N ARG A 96 4.31 7.36 -15.10
CA ARG A 96 4.53 8.74 -14.67
C ARG A 96 4.36 9.75 -15.81
N PHE A 97 3.29 10.54 -15.74
CA PHE A 97 2.91 11.55 -16.72
C PHE A 97 3.59 12.90 -16.46
N LEU A 98 3.80 13.26 -15.18
CA LEU A 98 4.59 14.43 -14.80
C LEU A 98 5.77 13.98 -13.94
N SER A 99 6.98 14.25 -14.42
CA SER A 99 8.26 13.99 -13.73
C SER A 99 8.92 15.27 -13.18
N GLY A 100 8.37 16.44 -13.54
CA GLY A 100 8.80 17.74 -13.03
C GLY A 100 7.62 18.71 -12.91
N TRP A 101 7.52 19.39 -11.76
CA TRP A 101 6.45 20.35 -11.47
C TRP A 101 6.92 21.34 -10.42
N GLU A 102 7.71 22.35 -10.79
CA GLU A 102 8.39 23.25 -9.84
C GLU A 102 7.99 24.71 -10.04
N LEU A 103 7.44 25.36 -9.00
CA LEU A 103 7.03 26.76 -9.05
C LEU A 103 8.07 27.68 -8.39
N THR A 104 8.68 28.56 -9.19
CA THR A 104 9.73 29.48 -8.72
C THR A 104 9.37 30.94 -8.95
N LEU A 105 9.96 31.81 -8.12
CA LEU A 105 9.82 33.26 -8.21
C LEU A 105 11.19 33.89 -8.43
N ASN A 106 11.38 34.60 -9.55
CA ASN A 106 12.67 35.14 -9.98
C ASN A 106 13.79 34.07 -9.96
N GLY A 107 13.45 32.84 -10.36
CA GLY A 107 14.37 31.68 -10.37
C GLY A 107 14.76 31.13 -9.00
N GLN A 108 14.08 31.54 -7.92
CA GLN A 108 14.32 31.07 -6.56
C GLN A 108 13.11 30.27 -6.03
N PRO A 109 13.34 29.29 -5.13
CA PRO A 109 12.25 28.53 -4.51
C PRO A 109 11.43 29.40 -3.55
N LEU A 110 10.15 29.04 -3.39
CA LEU A 110 9.26 29.66 -2.42
C LEU A 110 9.55 29.13 -1.00
N SER A 111 9.18 29.92 0.01
CA SER A 111 9.20 29.51 1.42
C SER A 111 7.86 28.91 1.83
N LEU A 112 7.90 27.75 2.50
CA LEU A 112 6.73 27.10 3.09
C LEU A 112 6.21 27.88 4.30
N LEU A 113 4.91 28.20 4.32
CA LEU A 113 4.20 28.60 5.54
C LEU A 113 3.48 27.40 6.15
N LYS A 114 2.68 26.70 5.33
CA LYS A 114 2.01 25.44 5.68
C LYS A 114 1.52 24.75 4.42
N SER A 115 1.58 23.42 4.41
CA SER A 115 0.86 22.58 3.46
C SER A 115 0.09 21.50 4.22
N ARG A 116 -0.97 21.00 3.58
CA ARG A 116 -1.76 19.88 4.10
C ARG A 116 -2.59 19.24 2.99
N VAL A 117 -2.79 17.94 3.10
CA VAL A 117 -3.92 17.25 2.47
C VAL A 117 -5.22 17.78 3.08
N VAL A 118 -6.15 18.23 2.25
CA VAL A 118 -7.47 18.74 2.68
C VAL A 118 -8.45 17.57 2.68
N ASP A 119 -8.64 16.95 1.52
CA ASP A 119 -9.31 15.66 1.33
C ASP A 119 -8.33 14.68 0.69
N TYR A 120 -8.65 13.39 0.63
CA TYR A 120 -7.72 12.40 0.07
C TYR A 120 -7.34 12.65 -1.40
N TYR A 121 -8.18 13.38 -2.15
CA TYR A 121 -7.95 13.82 -3.53
C TYR A 121 -7.49 15.28 -3.66
N SER A 122 -7.33 16.04 -2.56
CA SER A 122 -7.05 17.48 -2.61
C SER A 122 -6.00 17.96 -1.61
N ALA A 123 -5.20 18.96 -1.99
CA ALA A 123 -4.17 19.54 -1.13
C ALA A 123 -4.10 21.07 -1.27
N ALA A 124 -3.70 21.73 -0.18
CA ALA A 124 -3.50 23.17 -0.12
C ALA A 124 -2.08 23.51 0.34
N PHE A 125 -1.46 24.48 -0.34
CA PHE A 125 -0.11 24.95 -0.08
C PHE A 125 -0.14 26.47 0.12
N PHE A 126 0.30 26.93 1.29
CA PHE A 126 0.45 28.34 1.62
C PHE A 126 1.92 28.67 1.68
N LEU A 127 2.36 29.53 0.78
CA LEU A 127 3.76 29.81 0.48
C LEU A 127 4.01 31.33 0.43
N THR A 128 5.28 31.72 0.43
CA THR A 128 5.68 33.12 0.26
C THR A 128 7.07 33.25 -0.35
N ASN A 129 7.48 34.46 -0.72
CA ASN A 129 8.80 34.71 -1.28
C ASN A 129 9.87 34.91 -0.18
N THR A 130 11.09 34.41 -0.43
CA THR A 130 12.30 34.77 0.32
C THR A 130 12.76 36.20 -0.02
N GLU A 131 13.76 36.72 0.71
CA GLU A 131 14.39 38.00 0.36
C GLU A 131 15.14 37.87 -0.98
N MET A 132 14.82 38.73 -1.94
CA MET A 132 15.40 38.72 -3.29
C MET A 132 15.70 40.14 -3.77
N PRO A 133 16.60 40.33 -4.75
CA PRO A 133 16.87 41.64 -5.32
C PRO A 133 15.57 42.34 -5.79
N GLY A 134 15.23 43.47 -5.15
CA GLY A 134 14.04 44.26 -5.47
C GLY A 134 12.73 43.76 -4.85
N LEU A 135 12.72 42.63 -4.13
CA LEU A 135 11.54 42.07 -3.50
C LEU A 135 11.86 41.57 -2.07
N ARG A 136 11.32 42.28 -1.06
CA ARG A 136 11.54 41.91 0.35
C ARG A 136 10.87 40.59 0.68
N ALA A 137 11.42 39.83 1.63
CA ALA A 137 10.80 38.63 2.14
C ALA A 137 9.36 38.89 2.61
N ASN A 138 8.48 37.90 2.43
CA ASN A 138 7.08 37.94 2.84
C ASN A 138 6.23 39.05 2.17
N THR A 139 6.63 39.53 0.99
CA THR A 139 5.90 40.55 0.23
C THR A 139 4.73 39.96 -0.55
N LEU A 140 4.96 38.80 -1.16
CA LEU A 140 4.00 38.07 -1.96
C LEU A 140 3.50 36.85 -1.18
N THR A 141 2.18 36.70 -1.12
CA THR A 141 1.55 35.46 -0.64
C THR A 141 1.25 34.59 -1.85
N VAL A 142 1.71 33.34 -1.84
CA VAL A 142 1.42 32.37 -2.89
C VAL A 142 0.55 31.27 -2.32
N ARG A 143 -0.54 30.93 -3.01
CA ARG A 143 -1.43 29.83 -2.65
C ARG A 143 -1.53 28.89 -3.83
N ARG A 144 -1.44 27.59 -3.56
CA ARG A 144 -1.73 26.52 -4.53
C ARG A 144 -2.84 25.66 -3.93
N PHE A 145 -3.87 25.39 -4.71
CA PHE A 145 -4.85 24.37 -4.39
C PHE A 145 -4.88 23.35 -5.50
N ARG A 146 -4.73 22.08 -5.13
CA ARG A 146 -4.52 20.98 -6.07
C ARG A 146 -5.57 19.90 -5.87
N PHE A 147 -6.07 19.34 -6.96
CA PHE A 147 -7.05 18.27 -7.02
C PHE A 147 -6.57 17.21 -7.99
N VAL A 148 -6.68 15.95 -7.59
CA VAL A 148 -6.45 14.79 -8.46
C VAL A 148 -7.78 14.06 -8.65
N GLY A 149 -8.06 13.70 -9.89
CA GLY A 149 -9.16 12.82 -10.29
C GLY A 149 -8.62 11.86 -11.34
N ASN A 150 -9.30 11.76 -12.48
CA ASN A 150 -8.72 11.13 -13.67
C ASN A 150 -7.56 11.96 -14.30
N GLY A 151 -7.42 13.23 -13.93
CA GLY A 151 -6.28 14.10 -14.26
C GLY A 151 -5.87 14.96 -13.07
N LEU A 152 -5.16 16.06 -13.33
CA LEU A 152 -4.76 17.02 -12.29
C LEU A 152 -5.36 18.40 -12.59
N HIS A 153 -5.89 19.04 -11.56
CA HIS A 153 -6.33 20.43 -11.59
C HIS A 153 -5.58 21.20 -10.51
N GLU A 154 -4.99 22.35 -10.84
CA GLU A 154 -4.29 23.19 -9.85
C GLU A 154 -4.61 24.67 -10.05
N GLN A 155 -5.12 25.32 -9.00
CA GLN A 155 -5.30 26.76 -8.96
C GLN A 155 -4.12 27.40 -8.22
N VAL A 156 -3.52 28.42 -8.83
CA VAL A 156 -2.43 29.18 -8.23
C VAL A 156 -2.83 30.65 -8.12
N GLY A 157 -2.63 31.21 -6.93
CA GLY A 157 -2.84 32.63 -6.65
C GLY A 157 -1.59 33.27 -6.06
N VAL A 158 -1.10 34.35 -6.67
CA VAL A 158 0.01 35.17 -6.18
C VAL A 158 -0.51 36.56 -5.84
N TYR A 159 -0.41 36.97 -4.58
CA TYR A 159 -0.99 38.22 -4.08
C TYR A 159 0.05 39.18 -3.52
N ASN A 160 -0.02 40.45 -3.93
CA ASN A 160 0.83 41.51 -3.39
C ASN A 160 0.26 42.09 -2.10
N SER A 161 0.86 41.69 -0.98
CA SER A 161 0.47 42.12 0.37
C SER A 161 1.06 43.48 0.77
N SER A 162 1.97 44.05 -0.03
CA SER A 162 2.65 45.31 0.29
C SER A 162 1.82 46.54 -0.08
N SER A 163 2.41 47.73 0.14
CA SER A 163 1.82 49.02 -0.22
C SER A 163 2.32 49.56 -1.57
N GLN A 164 3.25 48.86 -2.23
CA GLN A 164 3.90 49.30 -3.46
C GLN A 164 3.62 48.30 -4.59
N ALA A 165 3.70 48.75 -5.84
CA ALA A 165 3.72 47.84 -6.96
C ALA A 165 5.01 47.00 -6.93
N VAL A 166 4.91 45.73 -7.34
CA VAL A 166 6.03 44.80 -7.39
C VAL A 166 6.08 44.12 -8.75
N ARG A 167 7.29 43.89 -9.25
CA ARG A 167 7.54 43.19 -10.50
C ARG A 167 8.33 41.92 -10.24
N PHE A 168 7.91 40.82 -10.85
CA PHE A 168 8.55 39.51 -10.71
C PHE A 168 8.28 38.62 -11.93
N GLU A 169 9.15 37.65 -12.13
CA GLU A 169 8.93 36.48 -12.98
C GLU A 169 8.39 35.34 -12.09
N LEU A 170 7.26 34.76 -12.48
CA LEU A 170 6.78 33.48 -11.96
C LEU A 170 6.99 32.42 -13.02
N ARG A 171 7.64 31.32 -12.67
CA ARG A 171 7.97 30.24 -13.60
C ARG A 171 7.53 28.90 -13.04
N LEU A 172 6.72 28.18 -13.80
CA LEU A 172 6.39 26.79 -13.54
C LEU A 172 7.16 25.90 -14.52
N ARG A 173 8.08 25.09 -14.00
CA ARG A 173 8.76 24.08 -14.80
C ARG A 173 7.91 22.83 -14.92
N VAL A 174 7.79 22.32 -16.14
CA VAL A 174 7.02 21.11 -16.45
C VAL A 174 7.95 20.07 -17.09
N GLY A 175 7.93 18.86 -16.54
CA GLY A 175 8.65 17.72 -17.07
C GLY A 175 7.73 16.51 -17.21
N ALA A 176 7.90 15.76 -18.29
CA ALA A 176 7.27 14.45 -18.52
C ALA A 176 8.34 13.45 -18.95
N ASP A 177 8.25 12.22 -18.46
CA ASP A 177 9.19 11.16 -18.84
C ASP A 177 8.53 9.82 -19.14
N PHE A 178 7.22 9.65 -18.88
CA PHE A 178 6.46 8.42 -19.12
C PHE A 178 7.12 7.16 -18.53
N ALA A 179 7.84 7.31 -17.42
CA ALA A 179 8.52 6.20 -16.78
C ALA A 179 7.51 5.22 -16.18
N ASP A 180 7.77 3.93 -16.38
CA ASP A 180 7.07 2.85 -15.69
C ASP A 180 7.44 2.91 -14.19
N LEU A 181 6.49 2.58 -13.33
CA LEU A 181 6.66 2.60 -11.88
C LEU A 181 7.88 1.80 -11.40
N PHE A 182 8.22 0.68 -12.07
CA PHE A 182 9.42 -0.09 -11.74
C PHE A 182 10.72 0.70 -11.96
N GLU A 183 10.73 1.59 -12.95
CA GLU A 183 11.86 2.47 -13.25
C GLU A 183 11.91 3.66 -12.29
N VAL A 184 10.76 4.24 -11.94
CA VAL A 184 10.66 5.33 -10.94
C VAL A 184 11.27 4.92 -9.60
N LYS A 185 11.13 3.65 -9.21
CA LYS A 185 11.70 3.08 -7.98
C LYS A 185 13.17 2.62 -8.12
N SER A 186 13.72 2.64 -9.32
CA SER A 186 15.07 2.17 -9.60
C SER A 186 15.82 3.18 -10.46
N VAL A 187 16.02 2.87 -11.73
CA VAL A 187 16.70 3.75 -12.70
C VAL A 187 15.72 4.04 -13.83
N VAL A 188 15.49 5.33 -14.07
CA VAL A 188 14.68 5.81 -15.18
C VAL A 188 15.50 5.82 -16.46
N ARG A 189 15.04 5.11 -17.49
CA ARG A 189 15.66 5.12 -18.82
C ARG A 189 15.50 6.50 -19.47
N ASP A 190 16.54 6.97 -20.14
CA ASP A 190 16.42 8.19 -20.94
C ASP A 190 15.63 7.90 -22.22
N ARG A 191 14.39 8.39 -22.26
CA ARG A 191 13.52 8.33 -23.44
C ARG A 191 13.23 9.70 -24.05
N SER A 192 13.98 10.74 -23.68
CA SER A 192 13.77 12.12 -24.14
C SER A 192 13.71 12.24 -25.67
N ALA A 193 14.53 11.47 -26.39
CA ALA A 193 14.55 11.47 -27.86
C ALA A 193 13.31 10.84 -28.52
N ARG A 194 12.42 10.19 -27.74
CA ARG A 194 11.16 9.59 -28.21
C ARG A 194 9.93 10.33 -27.69
N ILE A 195 10.13 11.42 -26.93
CA ILE A 195 9.03 12.26 -26.46
C ILE A 195 8.91 13.44 -27.41
N ASP A 196 7.84 13.45 -28.18
CA ASP A 196 7.49 14.59 -29.01
C ASP A 196 6.83 15.65 -28.13
N ILE A 197 7.29 16.90 -28.25
CA ILE A 197 6.79 18.03 -27.47
C ILE A 197 6.25 19.09 -28.43
N GLU A 198 4.97 19.40 -28.27
CA GLU A 198 4.27 20.43 -29.06
C GLU A 198 3.76 21.53 -28.14
N HIS A 199 3.87 22.78 -28.60
CA HIS A 199 3.42 23.95 -27.85
C HIS A 199 2.37 24.70 -28.67
N ASP A 200 1.26 25.06 -28.02
CA ASP A 200 0.29 26.01 -28.56
C ASP A 200 0.25 27.26 -27.67
N PRO A 201 0.93 28.36 -28.08
CA PRO A 201 0.92 29.62 -27.34
C PRO A 201 -0.46 30.29 -27.27
N GLU A 202 -1.33 30.09 -28.27
CA GLU A 202 -2.67 30.70 -28.30
C GLU A 202 -3.58 30.03 -27.26
N LEU A 203 -3.47 28.71 -27.12
CA LEU A 203 -4.18 27.92 -26.11
C LEU A 203 -3.46 27.88 -24.75
N SER A 204 -2.19 28.32 -24.70
CA SER A 204 -1.33 28.18 -23.52
C SER A 204 -1.21 26.71 -23.08
N LEU A 205 -0.92 25.85 -24.06
CA LEU A 205 -0.88 24.39 -23.95
C LEU A 205 0.52 23.84 -24.22
N LEU A 206 0.95 22.90 -23.36
CA LEU A 206 2.11 22.02 -23.57
C LEU A 206 1.61 20.58 -23.77
N HIS A 207 1.95 19.97 -24.89
CA HIS A 207 1.59 18.60 -25.22
C HIS A 207 2.85 17.73 -25.30
N PHE A 208 2.88 16.65 -24.51
CA PHE A 208 3.92 15.63 -24.52
C PHE A 208 3.31 14.33 -25.07
N HIS A 209 3.96 13.73 -26.06
CA HIS A 209 3.53 12.50 -26.69
C HIS A 209 4.65 11.45 -26.68
N TYR A 210 4.32 10.23 -26.30
CA TYR A 210 5.23 9.10 -26.28
C TYR A 210 4.56 7.84 -26.81
N GLU A 211 5.24 7.16 -27.74
CA GLU A 211 4.82 5.86 -28.24
C GLU A 211 6.00 4.88 -28.27
N ASN A 212 5.80 3.66 -27.75
CA ASN A 212 6.78 2.59 -27.85
C ASN A 212 6.09 1.22 -27.91
N ALA A 213 6.39 0.46 -28.95
CA ALA A 213 5.93 -0.92 -29.13
C ALA A 213 4.40 -1.13 -28.91
N GLY A 214 3.58 -0.14 -29.28
CA GLY A 214 2.12 -0.17 -29.12
C GLY A 214 1.61 0.35 -27.78
N TYR A 215 2.49 0.81 -26.89
CA TYR A 215 2.16 1.58 -25.71
C TYR A 215 2.15 3.07 -26.05
N LEU A 216 1.02 3.74 -25.85
CA LEU A 216 0.85 5.18 -26.08
C LEU A 216 0.59 5.89 -24.76
N ALA A 217 1.34 6.96 -24.50
CA ALA A 217 1.15 7.84 -23.36
C ALA A 217 1.23 9.31 -23.78
N GLU A 218 0.28 10.13 -23.34
CA GLU A 218 0.28 11.58 -23.61
C GLU A 218 -0.03 12.39 -22.36
N THR A 219 0.50 13.60 -22.28
CA THR A 219 0.19 14.59 -21.23
C THR A 219 -0.05 15.95 -21.86
N ASN A 220 -1.20 16.55 -21.54
CA ASN A 220 -1.55 17.91 -21.94
C ASN A 220 -1.59 18.80 -20.70
N VAL A 221 -0.78 19.85 -20.65
CA VAL A 221 -0.80 20.86 -19.58
C VAL A 221 -1.30 22.17 -20.16
N GLU A 222 -2.49 22.57 -19.72
CA GLU A 222 -3.20 23.74 -20.23
C GLU A 222 -3.40 24.80 -19.16
N VAL A 223 -3.15 26.05 -19.50
CA VAL A 223 -3.42 27.20 -18.63
C VAL A 223 -4.79 27.79 -18.96
N ARG A 224 -5.73 27.60 -18.05
CA ARG A 224 -7.06 28.20 -18.07
C ARG A 224 -7.10 29.45 -17.18
N ARG A 225 -7.92 30.41 -17.57
CA ARG A 225 -8.34 31.56 -16.74
C ARG A 225 -7.17 32.29 -16.05
N SER A 226 -6.20 32.78 -16.82
CA SER A 226 -5.01 33.48 -16.31
C SER A 226 -5.17 35.00 -16.36
N GLY A 227 -5.16 35.68 -15.22
CA GLY A 227 -5.33 37.13 -15.18
C GLY A 227 -5.09 37.80 -13.83
N VAL A 228 -5.01 39.13 -13.86
CA VAL A 228 -4.85 39.97 -12.67
C VAL A 228 -6.21 40.36 -12.12
N ILE A 229 -6.40 40.18 -10.81
CA ILE A 229 -7.63 40.51 -10.10
C ILE A 229 -7.38 41.53 -8.97
N ARG A 230 -8.39 42.33 -8.64
CA ARG A 230 -8.43 43.20 -7.43
C ARG A 230 -9.25 42.51 -6.35
N ARG A 231 -8.82 42.47 -5.08
CA ARG A 231 -9.67 42.72 -3.87
C ARG A 231 -9.05 42.40 -2.50
N GLY A 232 -9.78 42.83 -1.46
CA GLY A 232 -9.52 42.71 -0.03
C GLY A 232 -9.40 41.26 0.48
N LEU A 233 -8.29 41.06 1.17
CA LEU A 233 -7.63 39.90 1.77
C LEU A 233 -8.35 38.55 2.05
N GLU A 234 -9.67 38.41 2.02
CA GLU A 234 -10.32 37.21 2.58
C GLU A 234 -11.48 36.61 1.75
N GLU A 235 -12.19 37.35 0.90
CA GLU A 235 -13.51 36.89 0.40
C GLU A 235 -13.52 36.16 -0.97
N ARG A 236 -12.41 36.01 -1.71
CA ARG A 236 -12.49 35.66 -3.16
C ARG A 236 -11.43 34.73 -3.76
N LEU A 237 -10.51 34.22 -2.93
CA LEU A 237 -9.72 33.02 -3.28
C LEU A 237 -10.32 31.79 -2.58
N ASP A 238 -11.61 31.89 -2.23
CA ASP A 238 -12.38 30.79 -1.67
C ASP A 238 -12.78 29.86 -2.83
N PRO A 239 -12.26 28.62 -2.85
CA PRO A 239 -12.61 27.64 -3.86
C PRO A 239 -14.11 27.27 -3.92
N SER A 240 -14.92 27.65 -2.94
CA SER A 240 -16.37 27.39 -2.91
C SER A 240 -17.24 28.53 -3.47
N SER A 241 -16.63 29.64 -3.91
CA SER A 241 -17.35 30.82 -4.39
C SER A 241 -17.85 30.66 -5.83
N MET A 242 -19.14 30.37 -6.03
CA MET A 242 -19.80 30.27 -7.36
C MET A 242 -19.89 31.60 -8.17
N THR A 243 -19.22 32.67 -7.75
CA THR A 243 -19.23 33.94 -8.50
C THR A 243 -17.81 34.35 -8.87
N GLU A 244 -17.46 34.13 -10.13
CA GLU A 244 -16.12 34.42 -10.66
C GLU A 244 -15.91 35.93 -10.89
N PRO A 245 -14.84 36.54 -10.35
CA PRO A 245 -14.51 37.91 -10.70
C PRO A 245 -13.88 37.96 -12.08
N GLU A 246 -14.46 38.74 -12.99
CA GLU A 246 -13.81 39.07 -14.27
C GLU A 246 -12.39 39.63 -14.03
N PRO A 247 -11.37 39.14 -14.75
CA PRO A 247 -10.02 39.64 -14.61
C PRO A 247 -9.99 41.13 -14.97
N LEU A 248 -9.24 41.93 -14.20
CA LEU A 248 -8.94 43.32 -14.57
C LEU A 248 -8.19 43.35 -15.91
N GLN A 249 -7.34 42.34 -16.12
CA GLN A 249 -6.49 42.16 -17.28
C GLN A 249 -6.18 40.67 -17.44
N GLU A 250 -6.40 40.12 -18.62
CA GLU A 250 -5.91 38.78 -18.97
C GLU A 250 -4.38 38.81 -19.06
N HIS A 251 -3.72 37.82 -18.48
CA HIS A 251 -2.26 37.75 -18.42
C HIS A 251 -1.81 36.31 -18.61
N ARG A 252 -1.64 35.89 -19.87
CA ARG A 252 -1.23 34.53 -20.23
C ARG A 252 0.28 34.32 -20.07
N PRO A 253 0.73 33.09 -19.79
CA PRO A 253 2.14 32.78 -19.78
C PRO A 253 2.71 32.78 -21.20
N THR A 254 4.01 33.02 -21.28
CA THR A 254 4.83 32.61 -22.43
C THR A 254 5.40 31.22 -22.18
N ILE A 255 5.78 30.52 -23.25
CA ILE A 255 6.40 29.19 -23.18
C ILE A 255 7.90 29.34 -23.50
N ASP A 256 8.75 28.92 -22.56
CA ASP A 256 10.22 28.94 -22.67
C ASP A 256 10.77 27.53 -22.43
N GLY A 257 11.13 26.82 -23.51
CA GLY A 257 11.34 25.37 -23.44
C GLY A 257 10.04 24.70 -23.00
N ASN A 258 10.08 23.97 -21.87
CA ASN A 258 8.90 23.33 -21.29
C ASN A 258 8.30 24.15 -20.13
N ASP A 259 8.77 25.38 -19.92
CA ASP A 259 8.38 26.19 -18.78
C ASP A 259 7.27 27.17 -19.15
N LEU A 260 6.30 27.31 -18.26
CA LEU A 260 5.27 28.35 -18.31
C LEU A 260 5.75 29.57 -17.52
N VAL A 261 5.85 30.73 -18.18
CA VAL A 261 6.49 31.93 -17.62
C VAL A 261 5.55 33.13 -17.64
N TRP A 262 5.30 33.70 -16.46
CA TRP A 262 4.55 34.95 -16.29
C TRP A 262 5.48 36.07 -15.82
N ASP A 263 5.71 37.06 -16.68
CA ASP A 263 6.31 38.34 -16.30
C ASP A 263 5.21 39.31 -15.87
N VAL A 264 5.10 39.60 -14.56
CA VAL A 264 3.97 40.35 -14.01
C VAL A 264 4.42 41.56 -13.20
N GLU A 265 3.72 42.67 -13.37
CA GLU A 265 3.73 43.80 -12.44
C GLU A 265 2.40 43.81 -11.68
N LEU A 266 2.44 43.56 -10.37
CA LEU A 266 1.26 43.58 -9.51
C LEU A 266 1.23 44.86 -8.69
N ASP A 267 0.20 45.67 -8.92
CA ASP A 267 -0.17 46.78 -8.04
C ASP A 267 -0.34 46.35 -6.58
N SER A 268 -0.30 47.34 -5.69
CA SER A 268 -0.64 47.14 -4.28
C SER A 268 -2.04 46.52 -4.14
N ARG A 269 -2.14 45.40 -3.40
CA ARG A 269 -3.39 44.68 -3.11
C ARG A 269 -4.10 44.09 -4.33
N THR A 270 -3.36 43.76 -5.39
CA THR A 270 -3.83 42.92 -6.50
C THR A 270 -3.18 41.55 -6.46
N GLY A 271 -3.74 40.60 -7.21
CA GLY A 271 -3.17 39.27 -7.36
C GLY A 271 -3.26 38.74 -8.78
N LEU A 272 -2.30 37.89 -9.15
CA LEU A 272 -2.36 37.03 -10.32
C LEU A 272 -3.05 35.72 -9.93
N VAL A 273 -4.02 35.26 -10.72
CA VAL A 273 -4.64 33.94 -10.57
C VAL A 273 -4.64 33.23 -11.91
N PHE A 274 -4.36 31.93 -11.88
CA PHE A 274 -4.49 31.05 -13.03
C PHE A 274 -4.84 29.62 -12.59
N VAL A 275 -5.38 28.86 -13.54
CA VAL A 275 -5.78 27.47 -13.37
C VAL A 275 -4.99 26.61 -14.34
N LEU A 276 -4.44 25.51 -13.85
CA LEU A 276 -3.75 24.50 -14.63
C LEU A 276 -4.63 23.27 -14.73
N ARG A 277 -4.80 22.78 -15.96
CA ARG A 277 -5.53 21.56 -16.28
C ARG A 277 -4.55 20.58 -16.91
N VAL A 278 -4.41 19.41 -16.30
CA VAL A 278 -3.56 18.33 -16.83
C VAL A 278 -4.43 17.14 -17.20
N THR A 279 -4.45 16.82 -18.48
CA THR A 279 -5.12 15.65 -19.03
C THR A 279 -4.07 14.62 -19.41
N VAL A 280 -4.32 13.36 -19.08
CA VAL A 280 -3.44 12.25 -19.43
C VAL A 280 -4.16 11.28 -20.37
N ARG A 281 -3.42 10.65 -21.29
CA ARG A 281 -3.92 9.57 -22.13
C ARG A 281 -3.06 8.34 -21.97
N VAL A 282 -3.69 7.19 -21.83
CA VAL A 282 -3.05 5.87 -21.88
C VAL A 282 -3.76 5.03 -22.91
N ASN A 283 -3.04 4.68 -23.98
CA ASN A 283 -3.61 3.98 -25.13
C ASN A 283 -4.88 4.69 -25.62
N GLU A 284 -6.01 3.98 -25.66
CA GLU A 284 -7.31 4.52 -26.11
C GLU A 284 -8.07 5.32 -25.05
N THR A 285 -7.56 5.38 -23.80
CA THR A 285 -8.27 6.00 -22.68
C THR A 285 -7.75 7.40 -22.42
N VAL A 286 -8.63 8.40 -22.57
CA VAL A 286 -8.36 9.79 -22.19
C VAL A 286 -8.95 10.05 -20.82
N LEU A 287 -8.12 10.59 -19.94
CA LEU A 287 -8.44 10.82 -18.55
C LEU A 287 -8.35 12.32 -18.28
N GLU A 288 -9.54 12.91 -18.24
CA GLU A 288 -9.72 14.33 -18.00
C GLU A 288 -9.87 14.58 -16.48
N PRO A 289 -9.34 15.69 -15.94
CA PRO A 289 -9.60 16.03 -14.54
C PRO A 289 -11.11 16.08 -14.26
N MET A 290 -11.54 15.44 -13.17
CA MET A 290 -12.96 15.31 -12.80
C MET A 290 -13.62 16.61 -12.33
N HIS A 291 -12.88 17.72 -12.31
CA HIS A 291 -13.39 19.01 -11.84
C HIS A 291 -13.12 20.07 -12.90
N ASP A 292 -14.20 20.51 -13.57
CA ASP A 292 -14.18 21.59 -14.55
C ASP A 292 -14.10 22.98 -13.88
N GLU A 293 -14.76 23.14 -12.72
CA GLU A 293 -14.70 24.33 -11.86
C GLU A 293 -14.54 23.96 -10.39
N PHE A 294 -14.01 24.89 -9.62
CA PHE A 294 -13.84 24.73 -8.19
C PHE A 294 -15.23 24.78 -7.49
N GLY A 295 -15.66 23.64 -6.93
CA GLY A 295 -16.93 23.50 -6.19
C GLY A 295 -18.15 22.96 -6.95
N GLU A 296 -18.13 22.85 -8.29
CA GLU A 296 -19.33 22.45 -9.06
C GLU A 296 -19.65 20.94 -9.06
N GLU A 297 -18.65 20.06 -8.88
CA GLU A 297 -18.84 18.60 -8.94
C GLU A 297 -18.32 17.84 -7.70
N GLN A 298 -18.31 18.50 -6.54
CA GLN A 298 -18.08 17.84 -5.24
C GLN A 298 -19.09 16.69 -5.00
N GLN A 299 -20.31 16.80 -5.56
CA GLN A 299 -21.45 15.92 -5.27
C GLN A 299 -21.36 14.46 -5.77
N GLN A 300 -20.64 14.14 -6.85
CA GLN A 300 -20.60 12.75 -7.37
C GLN A 300 -19.58 11.86 -6.63
N VAL A 301 -18.38 12.38 -6.37
CA VAL A 301 -17.35 11.72 -5.55
C VAL A 301 -17.82 11.66 -4.09
N GLU A 302 -18.42 12.75 -3.58
CA GLU A 302 -19.16 12.72 -2.31
C GLU A 302 -20.27 11.68 -2.35
N GLY A 303 -21.00 11.46 -3.44
CA GLY A 303 -22.08 10.47 -3.51
C GLY A 303 -21.62 9.02 -3.33
N ALA A 304 -20.56 8.58 -4.02
CA ALA A 304 -20.03 7.21 -3.88
C ALA A 304 -19.26 6.99 -2.56
N LEU A 305 -18.66 8.05 -2.00
CA LEU A 305 -18.07 8.04 -0.67
C LEU A 305 -19.17 8.03 0.42
N THR A 306 -20.16 8.90 0.32
CA THR A 306 -21.30 9.03 1.25
C THR A 306 -22.10 7.75 1.30
N ASN A 307 -22.44 7.16 0.14
CA ASN A 307 -23.15 5.88 0.11
C ASN A 307 -22.36 4.76 0.81
N TRP A 308 -21.03 4.77 0.74
CA TRP A 308 -20.21 3.77 1.44
C TRP A 308 -20.06 4.09 2.94
N LEU A 309 -19.87 5.37 3.29
CA LEU A 309 -19.84 5.83 4.67
C LEU A 309 -21.17 5.60 5.39
N ASP A 310 -22.29 5.55 4.65
CA ASP A 310 -23.61 5.24 5.18
C ASP A 310 -23.78 3.75 5.51
N GLU A 311 -23.04 2.86 4.84
CA GLU A 311 -23.06 1.39 5.07
C GLU A 311 -22.04 0.94 6.12
N VAL A 312 -21.03 1.78 6.43
CA VAL A 312 -20.03 1.51 7.49
C VAL A 312 -20.61 1.79 8.88
N PRO A 313 -20.29 0.97 9.91
CA PRO A 313 -20.76 1.19 11.27
C PRO A 313 -20.27 2.53 11.84
N ARG A 314 -21.18 3.26 12.50
CA ARG A 314 -20.82 4.49 13.22
C ARG A 314 -20.12 4.14 14.52
N PHE A 315 -18.94 4.72 14.71
CA PHE A 315 -18.09 4.44 15.87
C PHE A 315 -18.03 5.62 16.85
N GLN A 316 -18.14 5.33 18.14
CA GLN A 316 -17.90 6.28 19.23
C GLN A 316 -17.02 5.65 20.29
N SER A 317 -16.16 6.47 20.90
CA SER A 317 -15.35 6.08 22.05
C SER A 317 -15.14 7.27 22.98
N ASP A 318 -14.98 7.00 24.27
CA ASP A 318 -14.54 8.01 25.25
C ASP A 318 -13.07 8.41 25.01
N ASN A 319 -12.30 7.60 24.28
CA ASN A 319 -10.94 7.90 23.87
C ASN A 319 -10.89 8.58 22.50
N ALA A 320 -10.49 9.85 22.50
CA ALA A 320 -10.43 10.67 21.29
C ALA A 320 -9.40 10.16 20.25
N VAL A 321 -8.28 9.58 20.70
CA VAL A 321 -7.26 9.02 19.78
C VAL A 321 -7.85 7.82 19.06
N LEU A 322 -8.46 6.87 19.77
CA LEU A 322 -9.11 5.71 19.18
C LEU A 322 -10.19 6.12 18.17
N LYS A 323 -11.04 7.09 18.54
CA LYS A 323 -12.07 7.61 17.64
C LYS A 323 -11.45 8.20 16.36
N ASN A 324 -10.46 9.07 16.49
CA ASN A 324 -9.83 9.72 15.34
C ASN A 324 -9.11 8.71 14.44
N VAL A 325 -8.44 7.70 15.02
CA VAL A 325 -7.79 6.63 14.25
C VAL A 325 -8.81 5.79 13.50
N PHE A 326 -9.93 5.44 14.14
CA PHE A 326 -11.01 4.70 13.49
C PHE A 326 -11.60 5.48 12.30
N ASP A 327 -11.99 6.74 12.52
CA ASP A 327 -12.56 7.61 11.48
C ASP A 327 -11.55 7.82 10.34
N LYS A 328 -10.28 8.04 10.67
CA LYS A 328 -9.22 8.20 9.68
C LYS A 328 -9.02 6.93 8.85
N SER A 329 -9.08 5.77 9.49
CA SER A 329 -8.94 4.48 8.81
C SER A 329 -10.09 4.20 7.83
N ILE A 330 -11.31 4.60 8.18
CA ILE A 330 -12.47 4.54 7.27
C ILE A 330 -12.24 5.42 6.03
N LEU A 331 -11.81 6.68 6.23
CA LEU A 331 -11.53 7.58 5.10
C LEU A 331 -10.39 7.07 4.22
N ASP A 332 -9.35 6.48 4.80
CA ASP A 332 -8.21 5.96 4.07
C ASP A 332 -8.56 4.69 3.27
N LEU A 333 -9.42 3.80 3.78
CA LEU A 333 -9.95 2.68 2.99
C LEU A 333 -10.82 3.15 1.84
N ALA A 334 -11.63 4.18 2.06
CA ALA A 334 -12.45 4.76 1.00
C ALA A 334 -11.59 5.37 -0.12
N ALA A 335 -10.52 6.06 0.26
CA ALA A 335 -9.56 6.64 -0.68
C ALA A 335 -8.87 5.55 -1.51
N LEU A 336 -8.48 4.43 -0.90
CA LEU A 336 -7.79 3.33 -1.58
C LEU A 336 -8.73 2.48 -2.47
N ARG A 337 -10.01 2.80 -2.58
CA ARG A 337 -10.99 1.96 -3.25
C ARG A 337 -10.80 1.90 -4.77
N ILE A 338 -10.68 0.69 -5.30
CA ILE A 338 -10.77 0.38 -6.72
C ILE A 338 -12.09 -0.37 -6.95
N ALA A 339 -12.93 0.17 -7.82
CA ALA A 339 -14.18 -0.45 -8.25
C ALA A 339 -14.08 -0.87 -9.72
N GLY A 340 -14.79 -1.94 -10.08
CA GLY A 340 -14.87 -2.40 -11.46
C GLY A 340 -15.92 -3.49 -11.63
N GLU A 341 -15.96 -4.06 -12.82
CA GLU A 341 -16.83 -5.20 -13.16
C GLU A 341 -15.99 -6.29 -13.81
N LEU A 342 -16.18 -7.54 -13.37
CA LEU A 342 -15.54 -8.70 -14.00
C LEU A 342 -16.52 -9.86 -14.02
N GLY A 343 -16.73 -10.44 -15.21
CA GLY A 343 -17.63 -11.58 -15.37
C GLY A 343 -19.10 -11.27 -15.09
N GLY A 344 -19.54 -10.02 -15.28
CA GLY A 344 -20.91 -9.58 -15.04
C GLY A 344 -21.25 -9.29 -13.57
N GLU A 345 -20.25 -9.34 -12.68
CA GLU A 345 -20.39 -8.96 -11.27
C GLU A 345 -19.47 -7.77 -10.95
N SER A 346 -20.02 -6.75 -10.29
CA SER A 346 -19.24 -5.64 -9.76
C SER A 346 -18.38 -6.09 -8.58
N TYR A 347 -17.20 -5.50 -8.46
CA TYR A 347 -16.32 -5.67 -7.30
C TYR A 347 -15.86 -4.32 -6.77
N ILE A 348 -15.57 -4.32 -5.47
CA ILE A 348 -14.91 -3.24 -4.76
C ILE A 348 -13.77 -3.86 -3.97
N MET A 349 -12.58 -3.28 -4.08
CA MET A 349 -11.40 -3.78 -3.37
C MET A 349 -10.46 -2.62 -3.05
N PRO A 350 -9.59 -2.73 -2.02
CA PRO A 350 -8.58 -1.71 -1.78
C PRO A 350 -7.37 -1.93 -2.70
N ALA A 351 -6.87 -0.84 -3.29
CA ALA A 351 -5.48 -0.74 -3.74
C ALA A 351 -4.55 -0.96 -2.53
N ALA A 352 -3.39 -1.58 -2.74
CA ALA A 352 -2.49 -1.91 -1.62
C ALA A 352 -1.95 -0.68 -0.89
N GLY A 353 -1.58 0.40 -1.59
CA GLY A 353 -1.10 1.60 -0.89
C GLY A 353 -0.49 2.67 -1.77
N LEU A 354 -0.59 3.91 -1.31
CA LEU A 354 -0.04 5.08 -1.98
C LEU A 354 1.40 5.35 -1.50
N PRO A 355 2.36 5.68 -2.38
CA PRO A 355 2.22 5.89 -3.83
C PRO A 355 2.54 4.65 -4.69
N TRP A 356 3.02 3.57 -4.10
CA TRP A 356 3.76 2.54 -4.82
C TRP A 356 2.94 1.34 -5.28
N PHE A 357 1.73 1.20 -4.76
CA PHE A 357 0.92 0.00 -4.86
C PHE A 357 -0.55 0.34 -5.13
N MET A 358 -0.79 1.32 -6.00
CA MET A 358 -2.13 1.77 -6.42
C MET A 358 -2.81 0.80 -7.39
N THR A 359 -2.78 -0.49 -7.08
CA THR A 359 -3.32 -1.58 -7.89
C THR A 359 -3.69 -2.80 -7.03
N LEU A 360 -4.17 -3.88 -7.66
CA LEU A 360 -4.50 -5.14 -7.01
C LEU A 360 -3.24 -5.88 -6.54
N PHE A 361 -3.20 -6.15 -5.24
CA PHE A 361 -2.24 -7.02 -4.57
C PHE A 361 -3.00 -8.10 -3.80
N GLY A 362 -2.84 -9.36 -4.19
CA GLY A 362 -3.67 -10.44 -3.66
C GLY A 362 -3.57 -10.60 -2.15
N ARG A 363 -2.35 -10.68 -1.62
CA ARG A 363 -2.13 -10.81 -0.17
C ARG A 363 -2.64 -9.59 0.61
N ASP A 364 -2.28 -8.39 0.21
CA ASP A 364 -2.68 -7.14 0.86
C ASP A 364 -4.21 -7.00 0.90
N THR A 365 -4.87 -7.29 -0.23
CA THR A 365 -6.31 -7.30 -0.35
C THR A 365 -6.94 -8.35 0.58
N LEU A 366 -6.41 -9.57 0.63
CA LEU A 366 -6.92 -10.64 1.50
C LEU A 366 -6.79 -10.30 2.99
N VAL A 367 -5.60 -9.82 3.42
CA VAL A 367 -5.36 -9.42 4.81
C VAL A 367 -6.24 -8.24 5.19
N THR A 368 -6.35 -7.22 4.34
CA THR A 368 -7.23 -6.07 4.59
C THR A 368 -8.68 -6.52 4.75
N ALA A 369 -9.17 -7.39 3.85
CA ALA A 369 -10.53 -7.93 3.92
C ALA A 369 -10.78 -8.72 5.21
N LEU A 370 -9.81 -9.51 5.69
CA LEU A 370 -9.91 -10.21 6.98
C LEU A 370 -9.98 -9.24 8.17
N GLN A 371 -9.22 -8.15 8.11
CA GLN A 371 -9.19 -7.11 9.14
C GLN A 371 -10.50 -6.30 9.20
N THR A 372 -11.16 -6.12 8.06
CA THR A 372 -12.32 -5.23 7.90
C THR A 372 -13.67 -5.94 7.79
N VAL A 373 -13.72 -7.28 7.73
CA VAL A 373 -14.98 -8.02 7.47
C VAL A 373 -16.13 -7.62 8.40
N TRP A 374 -15.84 -7.34 9.68
CA TRP A 374 -16.85 -6.92 10.65
C TRP A 374 -17.30 -5.47 10.49
N VAL A 375 -16.50 -4.65 9.80
CA VAL A 375 -16.82 -3.25 9.47
C VAL A 375 -17.68 -3.21 8.22
N GLY A 376 -17.37 -4.02 7.21
CA GLY A 376 -18.11 -4.10 5.96
C GLY A 376 -17.66 -5.30 5.15
N PRO A 377 -18.55 -6.22 4.77
CA PRO A 377 -18.18 -7.43 4.05
C PRO A 377 -17.94 -7.22 2.55
N GLU A 378 -18.19 -6.02 2.02
CA GLU A 378 -18.10 -5.70 0.58
C GLU A 378 -16.68 -5.90 0.05
N LEU A 379 -15.67 -5.51 0.84
CA LEU A 379 -14.26 -5.70 0.49
C LEU A 379 -13.90 -7.19 0.42
N ALA A 380 -14.42 -7.99 1.35
CA ALA A 380 -14.22 -9.44 1.35
C ALA A 380 -14.91 -10.10 0.14
N ARG A 381 -16.15 -9.72 -0.16
CA ARG A 381 -16.89 -10.20 -1.33
C ARG A 381 -16.15 -9.84 -2.63
N GLY A 382 -15.72 -8.59 -2.77
CA GLY A 382 -14.98 -8.12 -3.95
C GLY A 382 -13.63 -8.82 -4.12
N ALA A 383 -12.87 -8.99 -3.03
CA ALA A 383 -11.62 -9.74 -3.01
C ALA A 383 -11.81 -11.19 -3.46
N LEU A 384 -12.76 -11.91 -2.86
CA LEU A 384 -13.04 -13.32 -3.17
C LEU A 384 -13.49 -13.51 -4.62
N HIS A 385 -14.26 -12.57 -5.15
CA HIS A 385 -14.70 -12.59 -6.55
C HIS A 385 -13.54 -12.37 -7.52
N LEU A 386 -12.82 -11.26 -7.38
CA LEU A 386 -11.78 -10.86 -8.32
C LEU A 386 -10.59 -11.81 -8.29
N LEU A 387 -10.09 -12.17 -7.10
CA LEU A 387 -8.99 -13.12 -6.95
C LEU A 387 -9.36 -14.53 -7.40
N GLY A 388 -10.61 -14.96 -7.17
CA GLY A 388 -11.11 -16.23 -7.69
C GLY A 388 -11.23 -16.25 -9.22
N ALA A 389 -11.61 -15.13 -9.84
CA ALA A 389 -11.69 -15.02 -11.30
C ALA A 389 -10.31 -15.03 -11.99
N LEU A 390 -9.30 -14.45 -11.31
CA LEU A 390 -7.91 -14.38 -11.76
C LEU A 390 -7.01 -15.51 -11.20
N GLN A 391 -7.58 -16.50 -10.50
CA GLN A 391 -6.85 -17.67 -10.01
C GLN A 391 -6.13 -18.39 -11.16
N GLY A 392 -4.89 -18.82 -10.91
CA GLY A 392 -4.02 -19.44 -11.91
C GLY A 392 -4.64 -20.70 -12.53
N LYS A 393 -4.42 -20.90 -13.83
CA LYS A 393 -5.04 -21.97 -14.64
C LYS A 393 -4.02 -22.82 -15.39
N GLU A 394 -2.83 -22.28 -15.60
CA GLU A 394 -1.74 -22.95 -16.30
C GLU A 394 -0.44 -22.91 -15.51
N VAL A 395 0.57 -23.63 -15.99
CA VAL A 395 1.93 -23.52 -15.46
C VAL A 395 2.68 -22.54 -16.36
N ASN A 396 3.01 -21.37 -15.82
CA ASN A 396 3.75 -20.32 -16.53
C ASN A 396 4.93 -19.84 -15.68
N ASP A 397 6.13 -20.29 -16.03
CA ASP A 397 7.36 -20.00 -15.30
C ASP A 397 7.63 -18.50 -15.19
N PHE A 398 7.38 -17.72 -16.25
CA PHE A 398 7.64 -16.28 -16.23
C PHE A 398 6.72 -15.54 -15.25
N LYS A 399 5.46 -15.97 -15.11
CA LYS A 399 4.48 -15.36 -14.21
C LYS A 399 4.45 -15.99 -12.81
N ASP A 400 5.26 -17.04 -12.56
CA ASP A 400 5.13 -17.91 -11.39
C ASP A 400 3.72 -18.53 -11.22
N GLU A 401 2.99 -18.66 -12.34
CA GLU A 401 1.62 -19.16 -12.34
C GLU A 401 1.61 -20.69 -12.21
N GLU A 402 0.75 -21.17 -11.33
CA GLU A 402 0.43 -22.58 -11.17
C GLU A 402 -1.09 -22.72 -11.03
N PRO A 403 -1.70 -23.82 -11.52
CA PRO A 403 -3.13 -24.06 -11.38
C PRO A 403 -3.59 -24.00 -9.92
N GLY A 404 -4.60 -23.18 -9.64
CA GLY A 404 -5.16 -23.00 -8.29
C GLY A 404 -4.49 -21.92 -7.44
N LYS A 405 -3.33 -21.39 -7.86
CA LYS A 405 -2.61 -20.34 -7.12
C LYS A 405 -3.32 -18.99 -7.21
N ILE A 406 -3.36 -18.26 -6.11
CA ILE A 406 -3.85 -16.87 -6.08
C ILE A 406 -2.69 -15.91 -6.41
N LEU A 407 -2.98 -14.86 -7.19
CA LEU A 407 -1.96 -13.93 -7.69
C LEU A 407 -1.35 -13.07 -6.57
N HIS A 408 -0.12 -12.61 -6.83
CA HIS A 408 0.61 -11.62 -6.04
C HIS A 408 0.12 -10.21 -6.37
N GLU A 409 0.22 -9.78 -7.64
CA GLU A 409 -0.21 -8.46 -8.06
C GLU A 409 -0.58 -8.39 -9.55
N VAL A 410 -1.27 -7.30 -9.92
CA VAL A 410 -1.57 -6.93 -11.31
C VAL A 410 -1.06 -5.52 -11.60
N ARG A 411 -0.36 -5.34 -12.70
CA ARG A 411 0.25 -4.10 -13.17
C ARG A 411 -0.14 -3.85 -14.61
N ASN A 412 -0.19 -2.56 -14.97
CA ASN A 412 -0.66 -2.10 -16.29
C ASN A 412 0.36 -1.22 -17.02
N GLY A 413 1.51 -0.94 -16.41
CA GLY A 413 2.56 -0.11 -17.00
C GLY A 413 3.17 -0.70 -18.27
N GLU A 414 3.92 0.14 -18.99
CA GLU A 414 4.57 -0.18 -20.26
C GLU A 414 5.31 -1.52 -20.20
N LEU A 415 6.15 -1.72 -19.19
CA LEU A 415 7.06 -2.88 -19.12
C LEU A 415 6.30 -4.20 -18.99
N THR A 416 5.11 -4.16 -18.40
CA THR A 416 4.24 -5.33 -18.28
C THR A 416 3.45 -5.58 -19.55
N THR A 417 3.00 -4.51 -20.22
CA THR A 417 2.27 -4.58 -21.50
C THR A 417 3.13 -5.17 -22.62
N ILE A 418 4.41 -4.81 -22.68
CA ILE A 418 5.35 -5.34 -23.69
C ILE A 418 5.98 -6.69 -23.29
N GLY A 419 5.69 -7.18 -22.08
CA GLY A 419 6.15 -8.50 -21.61
C GLY A 419 7.57 -8.55 -21.04
N GLU A 420 8.18 -7.41 -20.70
CA GLU A 420 9.48 -7.34 -20.01
C GLU A 420 9.36 -7.70 -18.53
N LYS A 421 8.19 -7.46 -17.93
CA LYS A 421 7.90 -7.70 -16.51
C LYS A 421 6.70 -8.64 -16.34
N PRO A 422 6.72 -9.57 -15.37
CA PRO A 422 5.71 -10.63 -15.27
C PRO A 422 4.39 -10.22 -14.63
N HIS A 423 4.27 -8.96 -14.18
CA HIS A 423 3.25 -8.49 -13.22
C HIS A 423 1.83 -8.32 -13.76
N SER A 424 1.43 -9.01 -14.83
CA SER A 424 0.07 -8.89 -15.40
C SER A 424 -0.54 -10.24 -15.81
N PRO A 425 -1.18 -10.98 -14.88
CA PRO A 425 -0.92 -10.98 -13.44
C PRO A 425 0.36 -11.77 -13.10
N TYR A 426 1.00 -11.45 -11.96
CA TYR A 426 2.12 -12.23 -11.41
C TYR A 426 1.67 -13.00 -10.16
N TYR A 427 2.19 -14.21 -9.96
CA TYR A 427 1.75 -15.16 -8.93
C TYR A 427 2.84 -15.51 -7.91
N GLY A 428 3.85 -14.66 -7.72
CA GLY A 428 4.92 -14.90 -6.73
C GLY A 428 4.52 -14.65 -5.28
N THR A 429 3.44 -15.28 -4.82
CA THR A 429 2.97 -15.34 -3.42
C THR A 429 2.56 -16.78 -3.10
N ALA A 430 3.07 -17.33 -2.00
CA ALA A 430 2.68 -18.65 -1.52
C ALA A 430 1.65 -18.57 -0.38
N ASP A 431 1.57 -17.44 0.32
CA ASP A 431 0.65 -17.18 1.41
C ASP A 431 -0.76 -16.75 0.96
N ALA A 432 -0.92 -16.13 -0.22
CA ALA A 432 -2.24 -15.67 -0.68
C ALA A 432 -3.24 -16.81 -0.89
N THR A 433 -2.81 -17.98 -1.38
CA THR A 433 -3.70 -19.12 -1.64
C THR A 433 -4.37 -19.67 -0.37
N PRO A 434 -3.65 -20.00 0.73
CA PRO A 434 -4.31 -20.38 1.97
C PRO A 434 -5.09 -19.21 2.61
N LEU A 435 -4.62 -17.96 2.49
CA LEU A 435 -5.37 -16.79 2.98
C LEU A 435 -6.72 -16.60 2.27
N TYR A 436 -6.82 -16.92 0.97
CA TYR A 436 -8.08 -16.91 0.23
C TYR A 436 -9.10 -17.89 0.81
N LEU A 437 -8.65 -19.08 1.22
CA LEU A 437 -9.50 -20.08 1.87
C LEU A 437 -9.96 -19.62 3.26
N ILE A 438 -9.08 -18.97 4.03
CA ILE A 438 -9.41 -18.41 5.35
C ILE A 438 -10.44 -17.29 5.20
N LEU A 439 -10.25 -16.36 4.25
CA LEU A 439 -11.21 -15.29 3.99
C LEU A 439 -12.56 -15.82 3.51
N MET A 440 -12.59 -16.85 2.66
CA MET A 440 -13.83 -17.49 2.22
C MET A 440 -14.65 -17.99 3.43
N SER A 441 -13.97 -18.59 4.41
CA SER A 441 -14.58 -19.06 5.65
C SER A 441 -15.05 -17.92 6.55
N GLU A 442 -14.25 -16.87 6.76
CA GLU A 442 -14.66 -15.71 7.55
C GLU A 442 -15.86 -14.99 6.92
N TYR A 443 -15.87 -14.81 5.59
CA TYR A 443 -17.01 -14.24 4.87
C TYR A 443 -18.27 -15.09 5.03
N TRP A 444 -18.16 -16.42 4.87
CA TRP A 444 -19.29 -17.32 5.09
C TRP A 444 -19.82 -17.25 6.54
N ARG A 445 -18.94 -17.24 7.54
CA ARG A 445 -19.32 -17.16 8.97
C ARG A 445 -19.97 -15.83 9.34
N HIS A 446 -19.62 -14.74 8.65
CA HIS A 446 -20.25 -13.42 8.81
C HIS A 446 -21.71 -13.39 8.30
N GLY A 447 -22.07 -14.36 7.45
CA GLY A 447 -23.45 -14.72 7.16
C GLY A 447 -24.13 -13.93 6.04
N ASP A 448 -23.36 -13.36 5.11
CA ASP A 448 -23.92 -12.47 4.09
C ASP A 448 -24.49 -13.21 2.87
N ASP A 449 -23.80 -14.23 2.35
CA ASP A 449 -24.15 -14.83 1.06
C ASP A 449 -23.60 -16.25 0.88
N GLU A 450 -24.37 -17.27 1.31
CA GLU A 450 -24.00 -18.67 1.11
C GLU A 450 -23.95 -19.07 -0.38
N ASP A 451 -24.84 -18.52 -1.20
CA ASP A 451 -24.91 -18.84 -2.63
C ASP A 451 -23.65 -18.34 -3.35
N PHE A 452 -23.13 -17.17 -2.96
CA PHE A 452 -21.86 -16.65 -3.44
C PHE A 452 -20.69 -17.59 -3.14
N VAL A 453 -20.63 -18.14 -1.92
CA VAL A 453 -19.58 -19.08 -1.49
C VAL A 453 -19.71 -20.39 -2.27
N ARG A 454 -20.93 -20.94 -2.38
CA ARG A 454 -21.22 -22.15 -3.17
C ARG A 454 -20.81 -22.01 -4.63
N ALA A 455 -21.10 -20.87 -5.26
CA ALA A 455 -20.75 -20.60 -6.66
C ALA A 455 -19.23 -20.60 -6.92
N ARG A 456 -18.43 -20.35 -5.87
CA ARG A 456 -16.96 -20.29 -5.91
C ARG A 456 -16.29 -21.53 -5.34
N TRP A 457 -17.05 -22.60 -5.05
CA TRP A 457 -16.49 -23.83 -4.50
C TRP A 457 -15.39 -24.46 -5.39
N LYS A 458 -15.49 -24.32 -6.73
CA LYS A 458 -14.44 -24.74 -7.65
C LYS A 458 -13.08 -24.06 -7.37
N ASN A 459 -13.09 -22.80 -6.94
CA ASN A 459 -11.89 -22.04 -6.61
C ASN A 459 -11.29 -22.52 -5.29
N VAL A 460 -12.15 -22.90 -4.33
CA VAL A 460 -11.75 -23.53 -3.06
C VAL A 460 -11.04 -24.86 -3.33
N LEU A 461 -11.65 -25.74 -4.13
CA LEU A 461 -11.05 -27.03 -4.50
C LEU A 461 -9.73 -26.86 -5.27
N ALA A 462 -9.65 -25.90 -6.19
CA ALA A 462 -8.41 -25.61 -6.92
C ALA A 462 -7.30 -25.08 -5.99
N SER A 463 -7.64 -24.28 -4.97
CA SER A 463 -6.67 -23.81 -3.98
C SER A 463 -6.12 -24.95 -3.11
N LEU A 464 -6.99 -25.89 -2.71
CA LEU A 464 -6.57 -27.10 -1.99
C LEU A 464 -5.66 -27.99 -2.84
N GLU A 465 -6.01 -28.22 -4.11
CA GLU A 465 -5.14 -28.94 -5.05
C GLU A 465 -3.80 -28.23 -5.23
N TRP A 466 -3.79 -26.89 -5.28
CA TRP A 466 -2.53 -26.14 -5.34
C TRP A 466 -1.65 -26.42 -4.12
N ILE A 467 -2.22 -26.33 -2.90
CA ILE A 467 -1.50 -26.59 -1.64
C ILE A 467 -0.85 -27.98 -1.67
N ASP A 468 -1.63 -29.01 -2.01
CA ASP A 468 -1.19 -30.41 -1.91
C ASP A 468 -0.28 -30.85 -3.08
N ARG A 469 -0.30 -30.16 -4.23
CA ARG A 469 0.43 -30.58 -5.44
C ARG A 469 1.57 -29.67 -5.86
N TYR A 470 1.35 -28.35 -5.84
CA TYR A 470 2.31 -27.36 -6.34
C TYR A 470 3.02 -26.65 -5.19
N GLY A 471 2.32 -26.45 -4.06
CA GLY A 471 2.88 -25.93 -2.82
C GLY A 471 3.86 -26.89 -2.18
N ASP A 472 3.49 -28.17 -2.06
CA ASP A 472 4.38 -29.24 -1.56
C ASP A 472 5.25 -29.82 -2.69
N ARG A 473 6.34 -29.11 -3.00
CA ARG A 473 7.17 -29.36 -4.20
C ARG A 473 7.96 -30.66 -4.13
N ASP A 474 8.34 -31.10 -2.94
CA ASP A 474 9.15 -32.30 -2.72
C ASP A 474 8.40 -33.43 -1.97
N GLY A 475 7.14 -33.21 -1.61
CA GLY A 475 6.26 -34.21 -1.02
C GLY A 475 6.52 -34.46 0.46
N ASP A 476 7.18 -33.53 1.16
CA ASP A 476 7.47 -33.63 2.58
C ASP A 476 6.33 -33.12 3.48
N GLY A 477 5.28 -32.57 2.86
CA GLY A 477 4.07 -32.09 3.51
C GLY A 477 4.15 -30.64 3.99
N TYR A 478 5.10 -29.84 3.47
CA TYR A 478 5.17 -28.39 3.69
C TYR A 478 4.97 -27.61 2.39
N VAL A 479 4.27 -26.48 2.48
CA VAL A 479 4.18 -25.55 1.35
C VAL A 479 5.45 -24.72 1.27
N GLU A 480 6.09 -24.74 0.11
CA GLU A 480 7.35 -24.06 -0.16
C GLU A 480 7.24 -23.07 -1.30
N TYR A 481 8.14 -22.09 -1.33
CA TYR A 481 8.29 -21.19 -2.46
C TYR A 481 9.71 -21.16 -2.99
N GLY A 482 9.80 -20.84 -4.28
CA GLY A 482 11.04 -20.54 -5.00
C GLY A 482 10.65 -20.14 -6.41
N THR A 483 10.97 -18.91 -6.79
CA THR A 483 10.51 -18.35 -8.07
C THR A 483 11.04 -19.16 -9.27
N ARG A 484 10.14 -19.45 -10.21
CA ARG A 484 10.38 -19.99 -11.56
C ARG A 484 10.59 -18.87 -12.59
N SER A 485 10.36 -17.62 -12.20
CA SER A 485 10.54 -16.45 -13.05
C SER A 485 11.93 -15.85 -12.92
N SER A 486 12.59 -15.63 -14.05
CA SER A 486 13.85 -14.87 -14.10
C SER A 486 13.74 -13.41 -13.62
N GLN A 487 12.51 -12.90 -13.45
CA GLN A 487 12.19 -11.55 -12.97
C GLN A 487 11.32 -11.58 -11.70
N GLY A 488 11.16 -12.76 -11.07
CA GLY A 488 10.32 -12.94 -9.91
C GLY A 488 11.01 -12.60 -8.59
N LEU A 489 10.19 -12.40 -7.57
CA LEU A 489 10.58 -12.21 -6.18
C LEU A 489 11.24 -13.47 -5.62
N GLY A 490 12.38 -13.30 -4.96
CA GLY A 490 13.09 -14.39 -4.29
C GLY A 490 12.34 -14.94 -3.08
N ASN A 491 11.82 -14.06 -2.22
CA ASN A 491 10.90 -14.43 -1.15
C ASN A 491 9.46 -14.21 -1.63
N GLN A 492 8.60 -15.21 -1.41
CA GLN A 492 7.18 -15.18 -1.82
C GLN A 492 6.22 -15.32 -0.63
N CYS A 493 6.69 -14.98 0.58
CA CYS A 493 5.89 -14.81 1.79
C CYS A 493 5.69 -13.31 2.10
N TRP A 494 4.93 -12.98 3.15
CA TRP A 494 4.69 -11.57 3.55
C TRP A 494 5.97 -10.74 3.75
N LYS A 495 7.08 -11.37 4.15
CA LYS A 495 8.43 -10.78 4.22
C LYS A 495 9.16 -10.89 2.88
N ASP A 496 8.62 -10.29 1.83
CA ASP A 496 9.06 -10.50 0.43
C ASP A 496 10.33 -9.75 -0.01
N SER A 497 10.97 -8.98 0.88
CA SER A 497 12.31 -8.44 0.60
C SER A 497 13.33 -9.56 0.50
N TRP A 498 14.40 -9.34 -0.27
CA TRP A 498 15.44 -10.36 -0.51
C TRP A 498 16.10 -10.86 0.80
N ASP A 499 16.15 -10.01 1.83
CA ASP A 499 16.72 -10.28 3.16
C ASP A 499 15.66 -10.62 4.24
N GLY A 500 14.37 -10.66 3.86
CA GLY A 500 13.26 -10.80 4.82
C GLY A 500 13.28 -12.12 5.60
N ILE A 501 13.78 -13.18 4.98
CA ILE A 501 14.01 -14.49 5.59
C ILE A 501 15.51 -14.78 5.61
N GLN A 502 16.09 -14.84 6.81
CA GLN A 502 17.52 -15.02 7.04
C GLN A 502 17.76 -15.86 8.29
N TYR A 503 18.94 -16.48 8.41
CA TYR A 503 19.40 -17.12 9.64
C TYR A 503 19.71 -16.09 10.72
N SER A 504 19.79 -16.53 11.98
CA SER A 504 20.05 -15.67 13.13
C SER A 504 21.38 -14.90 13.04
N ASN A 505 22.32 -15.40 12.24
CA ASN A 505 23.61 -14.74 11.95
C ASN A 505 23.58 -13.77 10.75
N GLY A 506 22.43 -13.61 10.10
CA GLY A 506 22.22 -12.75 8.93
C GLY A 506 22.52 -13.43 7.57
N ALA A 507 22.85 -14.72 7.54
CA ALA A 507 23.05 -15.43 6.28
C ALA A 507 21.72 -15.66 5.54
N ILE A 508 21.76 -15.64 4.21
CA ILE A 508 20.59 -15.87 3.35
C ILE A 508 20.44 -17.39 3.06
N PRO A 509 19.25 -17.98 3.29
CA PRO A 509 18.97 -19.39 3.04
C PRO A 509 18.91 -19.75 1.55
N TYR A 510 19.03 -21.05 1.26
CA TYR A 510 18.82 -21.58 -0.08
C TYR A 510 17.34 -21.82 -0.38
N LEU A 511 16.95 -21.58 -1.63
CA LEU A 511 15.61 -21.96 -2.12
C LEU A 511 15.52 -23.47 -2.42
N PRO A 512 14.29 -24.06 -2.42
CA PRO A 512 13.03 -23.45 -1.99
C PRO A 512 12.96 -23.27 -0.46
N ILE A 513 12.07 -22.41 0.03
CA ILE A 513 11.91 -22.12 1.46
C ILE A 513 10.49 -22.44 1.91
N ALA A 514 10.37 -23.12 3.06
CA ALA A 514 9.11 -23.32 3.77
C ALA A 514 9.07 -22.41 5.01
N THR A 515 8.30 -21.32 4.98
CA THR A 515 8.17 -20.42 6.14
C THR A 515 7.06 -20.88 7.09
N ALA A 516 7.24 -20.59 8.38
CA ALA A 516 6.40 -21.12 9.44
C ALA A 516 4.93 -20.63 9.34
N GLU A 517 4.72 -19.35 9.06
CA GLU A 517 3.39 -18.75 8.98
C GLU A 517 2.53 -19.35 7.86
N ILE A 518 3.14 -19.70 6.72
CA ILE A 518 2.42 -20.35 5.61
C ILE A 518 1.88 -21.70 6.07
N GLN A 519 2.67 -22.46 6.84
CA GLN A 519 2.20 -23.75 7.36
C GLN A 519 1.05 -23.57 8.36
N GLY A 520 1.12 -22.52 9.20
CA GLY A 520 0.00 -22.10 10.04
C GLY A 520 -1.25 -21.77 9.22
N TYR A 521 -1.12 -20.99 8.14
CA TYR A 521 -2.25 -20.66 7.26
C TYR A 521 -2.84 -21.88 6.58
N VAL A 522 -2.01 -22.83 6.11
CA VAL A 522 -2.48 -24.09 5.52
C VAL A 522 -3.25 -24.92 6.54
N TYR A 523 -2.77 -25.01 7.78
CA TYR A 523 -3.47 -25.68 8.87
C TYR A 523 -4.85 -25.06 9.13
N ASP A 524 -4.93 -23.74 9.30
CA ASP A 524 -6.19 -23.02 9.55
C ASP A 524 -7.14 -23.13 8.35
N ALA A 525 -6.63 -22.98 7.13
CA ALA A 525 -7.38 -23.14 5.90
C ALA A 525 -8.01 -24.53 5.78
N LYS A 526 -7.26 -25.61 6.05
CA LYS A 526 -7.78 -26.98 5.98
C LYS A 526 -8.90 -27.21 6.99
N LEU A 527 -8.77 -26.72 8.23
CA LEU A 527 -9.83 -26.83 9.24
C LEU A 527 -11.09 -26.04 8.86
N ARG A 528 -10.92 -24.82 8.37
CA ARG A 528 -12.01 -23.94 7.95
C ARG A 528 -12.75 -24.47 6.72
N VAL A 529 -12.02 -24.97 5.73
CA VAL A 529 -12.63 -25.59 4.55
C VAL A 529 -13.28 -26.92 4.91
N ALA A 530 -12.75 -27.68 5.88
CA ALA A 530 -13.43 -28.88 6.38
C ALA A 530 -14.79 -28.55 6.99
N GLU A 531 -14.88 -27.46 7.76
CA GLU A 531 -16.16 -26.98 8.29
C GLU A 531 -17.13 -26.59 7.16
N MET A 532 -16.67 -25.80 6.17
CA MET A 532 -17.51 -25.44 5.03
C MET A 532 -17.93 -26.68 4.21
N ALA A 533 -17.03 -27.64 4.00
CA ALA A 533 -17.35 -28.87 3.28
C ALA A 533 -18.48 -29.64 3.99
N GLU A 534 -18.41 -29.79 5.31
CA GLU A 534 -19.42 -30.49 6.10
C GLU A 534 -20.75 -29.72 6.19
N ARG A 535 -20.70 -28.42 6.51
CA ARG A 535 -21.89 -27.63 6.85
C ARG A 535 -22.55 -26.95 5.65
N LEU A 536 -21.75 -26.48 4.70
CA LEU A 536 -22.24 -25.81 3.49
C LEU A 536 -22.46 -26.85 2.38
N MET A 537 -21.46 -27.68 2.07
CA MET A 537 -21.48 -28.54 0.88
C MET A 537 -22.02 -29.95 1.10
N ASP A 538 -22.30 -30.36 2.35
CA ASP A 538 -22.71 -31.72 2.74
C ASP A 538 -21.69 -32.80 2.28
N ASP A 539 -20.40 -32.44 2.26
CA ASP A 539 -19.27 -33.30 1.87
C ASP A 539 -18.45 -33.73 3.10
N ALA A 540 -18.99 -34.71 3.83
CA ALA A 540 -18.36 -35.25 5.03
C ALA A 540 -17.04 -35.99 4.75
N GLU A 541 -16.84 -36.50 3.53
CA GLU A 541 -15.61 -37.22 3.14
C GLU A 541 -14.44 -36.25 2.97
N LEU A 542 -14.66 -35.14 2.25
CA LEU A 542 -13.68 -34.07 2.13
C LEU A 542 -13.37 -33.46 3.49
N ALA A 543 -14.39 -33.20 4.32
CA ALA A 543 -14.21 -32.67 5.66
C ALA A 543 -13.32 -33.57 6.54
N ALA A 544 -13.57 -34.88 6.54
CA ALA A 544 -12.75 -35.84 7.28
C ALA A 544 -11.30 -35.90 6.76
N THR A 545 -11.12 -35.84 5.44
CA THR A 545 -9.79 -35.83 4.80
C THR A 545 -8.99 -34.61 5.20
N LEU A 546 -9.60 -33.41 5.11
CA LEU A 546 -8.95 -32.15 5.45
C LEU A 546 -8.58 -32.07 6.94
N ARG A 547 -9.45 -32.52 7.84
CA ARG A 547 -9.16 -32.60 9.29
C ARG A 547 -7.97 -33.52 9.56
N LYS A 548 -7.94 -34.70 8.93
CA LYS A 548 -6.83 -35.63 9.07
C LYS A 548 -5.51 -35.03 8.56
N GLN A 549 -5.52 -34.38 7.40
CA GLN A 549 -4.34 -33.70 6.86
C GLN A 549 -3.86 -32.56 7.79
N ALA A 550 -4.80 -31.80 8.39
CA ALA A 550 -4.48 -30.76 9.35
C ALA A 550 -3.84 -31.33 10.63
N ASP A 551 -4.35 -32.44 11.16
CA ASP A 551 -3.77 -33.13 12.31
C ASP A 551 -2.34 -33.64 12.00
N GLU A 552 -2.13 -34.23 10.82
CA GLU A 552 -0.82 -34.69 10.37
C GLU A 552 0.18 -33.52 10.21
N LEU A 553 -0.28 -32.38 9.68
CA LEU A 553 0.52 -31.16 9.59
C LEU A 553 0.85 -30.58 10.98
N TYR A 554 -0.13 -30.57 11.90
CA TYR A 554 0.05 -30.09 13.27
C TYR A 554 1.17 -30.86 13.99
N GLU A 555 1.14 -32.19 13.95
CA GLU A 555 2.17 -33.03 14.58
C GLU A 555 3.54 -32.85 13.93
N ARG A 556 3.60 -32.80 12.60
CA ARG A 556 4.84 -32.63 11.84
C ARG A 556 5.48 -31.26 12.10
N PHE A 557 4.70 -30.19 11.99
CA PHE A 557 5.12 -28.81 12.24
C PHE A 557 5.67 -28.64 13.66
N ASN A 558 4.95 -29.11 14.67
CA ASN A 558 5.34 -28.95 16.07
C ASN A 558 6.59 -29.75 16.48
N ARG A 559 7.00 -30.73 15.65
CA ARG A 559 8.25 -31.45 15.78
C ARG A 559 9.40 -30.72 15.07
N ASP A 560 9.19 -30.26 13.84
CA ASP A 560 10.28 -29.81 12.96
C ASP A 560 10.58 -28.30 13.08
N PHE A 561 9.59 -27.48 13.45
CA PHE A 561 9.74 -26.02 13.56
C PHE A 561 10.00 -25.51 14.99
N TRP A 562 9.88 -26.38 15.99
CA TRP A 562 10.13 -26.00 17.37
C TRP A 562 11.62 -26.11 17.73
N SER A 563 12.22 -25.00 18.16
CA SER A 563 13.56 -24.97 18.73
C SER A 563 13.50 -24.93 20.26
N GLY A 564 14.25 -25.80 20.92
CA GLY A 564 14.45 -25.75 22.38
C GLY A 564 15.48 -24.71 22.82
N GLU A 565 16.14 -24.04 21.89
CA GLU A 565 17.11 -22.99 22.19
C GLU A 565 16.43 -21.70 22.65
N ARG A 566 17.20 -20.78 23.25
CA ARG A 566 16.74 -19.44 23.67
C ARG A 566 15.47 -19.41 24.55
N GLY A 567 15.16 -20.51 25.24
CA GLY A 567 13.97 -20.62 26.09
C GLY A 567 12.75 -21.28 25.43
N GLY A 568 12.87 -21.69 24.16
CA GLY A 568 11.81 -22.32 23.39
C GLY A 568 11.14 -21.34 22.43
N TYR A 569 11.22 -21.55 21.13
CA TYR A 569 10.56 -20.71 20.13
C TYR A 569 10.34 -21.45 18.81
N TYR A 570 9.52 -20.89 17.92
CA TYR A 570 9.40 -21.40 16.56
C TYR A 570 10.38 -20.69 15.64
N ILE A 571 11.16 -21.49 14.90
CA ILE A 571 12.05 -20.99 13.84
C ILE A 571 11.23 -20.37 12.71
N VAL A 572 11.80 -19.44 11.94
CA VAL A 572 11.05 -18.74 10.88
C VAL A 572 10.78 -19.64 9.67
N GLY A 573 11.60 -20.67 9.42
CA GLY A 573 11.40 -21.57 8.29
C GLY A 573 12.41 -22.71 8.17
N LEU A 574 12.28 -23.46 7.09
CA LEU A 574 13.24 -24.45 6.61
C LEU A 574 13.76 -24.03 5.23
N ASP A 575 15.06 -24.17 5.00
CA ASP A 575 15.67 -23.91 3.68
C ASP A 575 15.55 -25.13 2.74
N GLY A 576 16.09 -25.01 1.52
CA GLY A 576 16.05 -26.09 0.53
C GLY A 576 16.84 -27.37 0.89
N ASP A 577 17.63 -27.35 1.97
CA ASP A 577 18.27 -28.54 2.57
C ASP A 577 17.51 -29.03 3.81
N LYS A 578 16.34 -28.45 4.09
CA LYS A 578 15.54 -28.64 5.31
C LYS A 578 16.30 -28.28 6.59
N ARG A 579 17.24 -27.34 6.50
CA ARG A 579 17.92 -26.77 7.67
C ARG A 579 17.04 -25.70 8.29
N SER A 580 17.03 -25.68 9.61
CA SER A 580 16.31 -24.69 10.40
C SER A 580 16.84 -23.28 10.17
N ILE A 581 16.00 -22.40 9.64
CA ILE A 581 16.25 -20.97 9.54
C ILE A 581 15.89 -20.37 10.90
N ASP A 582 16.89 -20.20 11.75
CA ASP A 582 16.78 -20.10 13.21
C ASP A 582 16.52 -18.69 13.77
N SER A 583 16.27 -17.70 12.92
CA SER A 583 15.91 -16.34 13.37
C SER A 583 14.60 -16.34 14.16
N MET A 584 14.55 -15.51 15.21
CA MET A 584 13.37 -15.28 16.02
C MET A 584 12.58 -14.09 15.46
N THR A 585 11.37 -14.34 14.97
CA THR A 585 10.58 -13.33 14.23
C THR A 585 9.15 -13.19 14.74
N SER A 586 8.47 -12.13 14.31
CA SER A 586 7.05 -11.90 14.62
C SER A 586 6.11 -12.94 14.01
N ASN A 587 6.57 -13.73 13.03
CA ASN A 587 5.83 -14.86 12.44
C ASN A 587 5.25 -15.81 13.49
N MET A 588 5.84 -15.90 14.69
CA MET A 588 5.27 -16.67 15.80
C MET A 588 3.86 -16.20 16.21
N GLY A 589 3.54 -14.91 16.09
CA GLY A 589 2.19 -14.39 16.32
C GLY A 589 1.17 -14.88 15.29
N HIS A 590 1.60 -15.09 14.04
CA HIS A 590 0.78 -15.69 12.99
C HIS A 590 0.49 -17.17 13.31
N LEU A 591 1.44 -17.90 13.91
CA LEU A 591 1.21 -19.26 14.38
C LEU A 591 0.17 -19.31 15.49
N LEU A 592 0.23 -18.39 16.46
CA LEU A 592 -0.83 -18.26 17.48
C LEU A 592 -2.20 -17.98 16.84
N TRP A 593 -2.25 -17.12 15.83
CA TRP A 593 -3.50 -16.78 15.13
C TRP A 593 -4.09 -17.97 14.37
N SER A 594 -3.26 -18.76 13.70
CA SER A 594 -3.69 -19.97 13.00
C SER A 594 -4.21 -21.08 13.92
N GLY A 595 -3.80 -21.06 15.19
CA GLY A 595 -4.11 -22.11 16.17
C GLY A 595 -3.23 -23.36 16.07
N ILE A 596 -2.17 -23.36 15.26
CA ILE A 596 -1.25 -24.51 15.12
C ILE A 596 -0.34 -24.71 16.35
N VAL A 597 -0.26 -23.71 17.24
CA VAL A 597 0.58 -23.75 18.44
C VAL A 597 -0.11 -24.53 19.58
N PRO A 598 0.54 -25.54 20.17
CA PRO A 598 0.06 -26.24 21.36
C PRO A 598 -0.08 -25.32 22.58
N GLU A 599 -1.07 -25.60 23.42
CA GLU A 599 -1.40 -24.80 24.60
C GLU A 599 -0.21 -24.61 25.57
N ASP A 600 0.61 -25.65 25.74
CA ASP A 600 1.79 -25.63 26.62
C ASP A 600 2.94 -24.74 26.12
N ARG A 601 2.93 -24.37 24.83
CA ARG A 601 3.92 -23.48 24.20
C ARG A 601 3.40 -22.06 23.98
N ALA A 602 2.09 -21.84 24.01
CA ALA A 602 1.48 -20.56 23.68
C ALA A 602 1.98 -19.41 24.58
N ARG A 603 2.13 -19.66 25.89
CA ARG A 603 2.69 -18.67 26.84
C ARG A 603 4.14 -18.31 26.52
N ILE A 604 4.97 -19.30 26.19
CA ILE A 604 6.39 -19.07 25.84
C ILE A 604 6.49 -18.15 24.62
N VAL A 605 5.67 -18.42 23.59
CA VAL A 605 5.61 -17.57 22.39
C VAL A 605 5.15 -16.15 22.72
N ALA A 606 4.09 -16.00 23.53
CA ALA A 606 3.62 -14.69 23.96
C ALA A 606 4.69 -13.90 24.73
N ASP A 607 5.41 -14.56 25.63
CA ASP A 607 6.50 -13.93 26.40
C ASP A 607 7.66 -13.48 25.50
N HIS A 608 8.00 -14.26 24.46
CA HIS A 608 8.99 -13.84 23.46
C HIS A 608 8.53 -12.63 22.65
N LEU A 609 7.29 -12.65 22.14
CA LEU A 609 6.72 -11.54 21.37
C LEU A 609 6.68 -10.24 22.19
N MET A 610 6.44 -10.35 23.50
CA MET A 610 6.35 -9.22 24.43
C MET A 610 7.67 -8.87 25.15
N SER A 611 8.76 -9.59 24.84
CA SER A 611 10.10 -9.31 25.38
C SER A 611 10.67 -8.00 24.86
N GLU A 612 11.66 -7.43 25.56
CA GLU A 612 12.36 -6.20 25.10
C GLU A 612 13.10 -6.38 23.77
N ASP A 613 13.37 -7.61 23.36
CA ASP A 613 14.07 -7.91 22.11
C ASP A 613 13.14 -7.91 20.89
N MET A 614 11.83 -8.09 21.11
CA MET A 614 10.79 -8.09 20.07
C MET A 614 9.86 -6.88 20.20
N PHE A 615 9.33 -6.61 21.38
CA PHE A 615 8.41 -5.51 21.65
C PHE A 615 9.14 -4.23 22.07
N SER A 616 8.99 -3.21 21.24
CA SER A 616 9.72 -1.95 21.33
C SER A 616 9.14 -0.87 22.23
N GLY A 617 7.93 -1.11 22.74
CA GLY A 617 7.07 -0.08 23.29
C GLY A 617 6.19 0.66 22.26
N TRP A 618 6.47 0.52 20.97
CA TRP A 618 5.60 0.96 19.86
C TRP A 618 4.88 -0.21 19.16
N GLY A 619 5.40 -1.42 19.29
CA GLY A 619 4.94 -2.62 18.59
C GLY A 619 6.02 -3.71 18.55
N VAL A 620 5.62 -4.90 18.11
CA VAL A 620 6.49 -6.05 17.86
C VAL A 620 7.26 -5.85 16.56
N ARG A 621 8.57 -6.07 16.62
CA ARG A 621 9.51 -6.03 15.48
C ARG A 621 9.39 -7.28 14.61
N THR A 622 9.73 -7.12 13.34
CA THR A 622 9.79 -8.23 12.38
C THR A 622 10.88 -9.28 12.68
N ILE A 623 11.92 -8.93 13.44
CA ILE A 623 12.97 -9.83 13.92
C ILE A 623 13.50 -9.37 15.27
N SER A 624 13.99 -10.30 16.07
CA SER A 624 14.63 -10.04 17.37
C SER A 624 15.87 -9.18 17.21
N ARG A 625 16.03 -8.20 18.10
CA ARG A 625 17.26 -7.40 18.22
C ARG A 625 18.52 -8.22 18.52
N THR A 626 18.35 -9.45 19.01
CA THR A 626 19.47 -10.34 19.33
C THR A 626 20.01 -11.09 18.11
N ASP A 627 19.29 -11.08 16.98
CA ASP A 627 19.76 -11.67 15.73
C ASP A 627 20.62 -10.68 14.93
N GLY A 628 21.67 -11.18 14.31
CA GLY A 628 22.67 -10.38 13.59
C GLY A 628 22.13 -9.62 12.39
N GLY A 629 20.98 -10.06 11.86
CA GLY A 629 20.26 -9.38 10.78
C GLY A 629 19.40 -8.19 11.21
N TYR A 630 19.27 -7.92 12.52
CA TYR A 630 18.44 -6.82 13.00
C TYR A 630 18.97 -5.45 12.56
N ASN A 631 18.11 -4.70 11.87
CA ASN A 631 18.28 -3.32 11.50
C ASN A 631 16.96 -2.57 11.79
N PRO A 632 16.94 -1.59 12.72
CA PRO A 632 15.71 -0.86 13.07
C PRO A 632 15.09 -0.09 11.90
N ILE A 633 15.85 0.17 10.83
CA ILE A 633 15.38 0.81 9.60
C ILE A 633 15.42 -0.13 8.40
N GLY A 634 15.52 -1.45 8.62
CA GLY A 634 15.48 -2.46 7.57
C GLY A 634 14.08 -2.98 7.32
N TYR A 635 13.66 -3.03 6.05
CA TYR A 635 12.26 -3.21 5.64
C TYR A 635 11.52 -4.38 6.29
N HIS A 636 12.09 -5.60 6.26
CA HIS A 636 11.52 -6.79 6.95
C HIS A 636 12.44 -7.36 8.03
N VAL A 637 13.44 -6.58 8.46
CA VAL A 637 14.54 -7.05 9.31
C VAL A 637 14.72 -6.17 10.54
N GLY A 638 13.66 -5.52 11.00
CA GLY A 638 13.65 -4.84 12.31
C GLY A 638 12.63 -3.72 12.46
N THR A 639 12.01 -3.24 11.37
CA THR A 639 10.85 -2.33 11.40
C THR A 639 9.64 -2.95 12.09
N ILE A 640 8.64 -2.11 12.35
CA ILE A 640 7.34 -2.47 12.94
C ILE A 640 6.28 -2.24 11.88
N TRP A 641 5.47 -3.27 11.63
CA TRP A 641 4.40 -3.26 10.65
C TRP A 641 3.05 -3.34 11.36
N PRO A 642 2.13 -2.38 11.15
CA PRO A 642 0.81 -2.41 11.79
C PRO A 642 -0.02 -3.65 11.47
N HIS A 643 0.05 -4.17 10.23
CA HIS A 643 -0.68 -5.38 9.86
C HIS A 643 -0.15 -6.64 10.59
N ASP A 644 1.18 -6.79 10.69
CA ASP A 644 1.82 -7.87 11.44
C ASP A 644 1.42 -7.79 12.91
N ASN A 645 1.48 -6.58 13.49
CA ASN A 645 1.07 -6.35 14.87
C ASN A 645 -0.43 -6.63 15.12
N SER A 646 -1.30 -6.42 14.13
CA SER A 646 -2.71 -6.78 14.25
C SER A 646 -2.92 -8.30 14.20
N ILE A 647 -2.19 -9.03 13.37
CA ILE A 647 -2.20 -10.50 13.34
C ILE A 647 -1.62 -11.08 14.64
N VAL A 648 -0.49 -10.55 15.13
CA VAL A 648 0.07 -10.92 16.44
C VAL A 648 -0.97 -10.71 17.54
N ALA A 649 -1.67 -9.58 17.54
CA ALA A 649 -2.72 -9.30 18.52
C ALA A 649 -3.90 -10.29 18.42
N MET A 650 -4.35 -10.66 17.21
CA MET A 650 -5.37 -11.71 17.04
C MET A 650 -4.89 -13.07 17.58
N GLY A 651 -3.63 -13.43 17.35
CA GLY A 651 -3.04 -14.66 17.87
C GLY A 651 -2.97 -14.69 19.40
N LEU A 652 -2.57 -13.58 20.01
CA LEU A 652 -2.57 -13.42 21.46
C LEU A 652 -3.99 -13.53 22.04
N VAL A 653 -4.99 -12.88 21.43
CA VAL A 653 -6.40 -13.00 21.86
C VAL A 653 -6.91 -14.44 21.76
N ARG A 654 -6.66 -15.12 20.62
CA ARG A 654 -7.04 -16.53 20.41
C ARG A 654 -6.44 -17.46 21.47
N SER A 655 -5.23 -17.14 21.93
CA SER A 655 -4.50 -17.88 22.96
C SER A 655 -4.77 -17.40 24.40
N GLY A 656 -5.70 -16.45 24.60
CA GLY A 656 -6.11 -15.95 25.92
C GLY A 656 -5.25 -14.82 26.52
N PHE A 657 -4.25 -14.32 25.80
CA PHE A 657 -3.32 -13.26 26.22
C PHE A 657 -3.85 -11.86 25.85
N ARG A 658 -5.06 -11.53 26.33
CA ARG A 658 -5.78 -10.30 25.93
C ARG A 658 -5.12 -9.02 26.46
N ASP A 659 -4.47 -9.06 27.62
CA ASP A 659 -3.80 -7.88 28.17
C ASP A 659 -2.53 -7.55 27.36
N GLU A 660 -1.80 -8.57 26.89
CA GLU A 660 -0.68 -8.44 25.96
C GLU A 660 -1.14 -7.90 24.60
N ALA A 661 -2.24 -8.42 24.05
CA ALA A 661 -2.84 -7.90 22.81
C ALA A 661 -3.25 -6.43 22.94
N ASN A 662 -3.86 -6.04 24.07
CA ASN A 662 -4.23 -4.66 24.35
C ASN A 662 -3.02 -3.73 24.43
N ARG A 663 -1.89 -4.19 25.00
CA ARG A 663 -0.65 -3.40 25.03
C ARG A 663 -0.13 -3.08 23.63
N ILE A 664 -0.22 -4.04 22.69
CA ILE A 664 0.14 -3.80 21.28
C ILE A 664 -0.83 -2.79 20.66
N GLY A 665 -2.15 -3.00 20.84
CA GLY A 665 -3.18 -2.11 20.29
C GLY A 665 -3.02 -0.66 20.77
N LEU A 666 -2.82 -0.45 22.08
CA LEU A 666 -2.59 0.88 22.65
C LEU A 666 -1.31 1.53 22.12
N ALA A 667 -0.22 0.76 21.97
CA ALA A 667 1.03 1.28 21.43
C ALA A 667 0.90 1.74 19.96
N GLN A 668 0.14 0.99 19.15
CA GLN A 668 -0.15 1.35 17.76
C GLN A 668 -1.09 2.56 17.66
N LEU A 669 -2.14 2.63 18.47
CA LEU A 669 -3.02 3.81 18.53
C LEU A 669 -2.25 5.07 18.94
N GLU A 670 -1.32 4.94 19.89
CA GLU A 670 -0.44 6.05 20.26
C GLU A 670 0.51 6.42 19.12
N ALA A 671 1.09 5.45 18.41
CA ALA A 671 1.94 5.71 17.25
C ALA A 671 1.19 6.49 16.17
N ALA A 672 -0.06 6.13 15.88
CA ALA A 672 -0.90 6.81 14.90
C ALA A 672 -1.13 8.29 15.24
N ALA A 673 -1.13 8.68 16.52
CA ALA A 673 -1.28 10.07 16.92
C ALA A 673 -0.10 10.97 16.48
N PHE A 674 1.05 10.39 16.09
CA PHE A 674 2.19 11.11 15.53
C PHE A 674 2.15 11.25 14.00
N SER A 675 1.18 10.63 13.34
CA SER A 675 1.06 10.54 11.88
C SER A 675 -0.36 10.86 11.42
N ASP A 676 -0.92 11.96 11.94
CA ASP A 676 -2.27 12.44 11.61
C ASP A 676 -3.38 11.39 11.80
N PHE A 677 -3.23 10.54 12.83
CA PHE A 677 -4.12 9.43 13.18
C PHE A 677 -4.17 8.32 12.12
N ARG A 678 -3.16 8.24 11.25
CA ARG A 678 -2.99 7.21 10.23
C ARG A 678 -1.79 6.33 10.58
N LEU A 679 -1.95 5.01 10.55
CA LEU A 679 -0.81 4.10 10.64
C LEU A 679 -0.15 3.94 9.26
N PRO A 680 1.17 4.18 9.12
CA PRO A 680 1.88 3.94 7.86
C PRO A 680 2.09 2.44 7.63
N GLU A 681 2.46 2.05 6.42
CA GLU A 681 2.84 0.68 6.06
C GLU A 681 3.81 0.04 7.07
N ALA A 682 4.87 0.77 7.41
CA ALA A 682 5.86 0.40 8.40
C ALA A 682 6.48 1.66 9.02
N PHE A 683 7.06 1.50 10.21
CA PHE A 683 7.89 2.52 10.83
C PHE A 683 9.09 1.88 11.53
N ALA A 684 10.11 2.68 11.82
CA ALA A 684 11.38 2.17 12.30
C ALA A 684 11.23 1.49 13.67
N GLY A 685 11.92 0.37 13.82
CA GLY A 685 11.97 -0.39 15.04
C GLY A 685 12.99 0.12 16.04
N PHE A 686 13.01 1.42 16.33
CA PHE A 686 13.76 1.91 17.48
C PHE A 686 13.03 1.60 18.79
N ASP A 687 13.76 1.57 19.89
CA ASP A 687 13.15 1.45 21.22
C ASP A 687 12.47 2.76 21.61
N ARG A 688 11.25 2.66 22.16
CA ARG A 688 10.45 3.84 22.55
C ARG A 688 11.16 4.74 23.56
N SER A 689 12.04 4.19 24.40
CA SER A 689 12.78 4.96 25.42
C SER A 689 13.78 5.95 24.83
N ILE A 690 14.20 5.78 23.57
CA ILE A 690 15.21 6.63 22.92
C ILE A 690 14.62 7.99 22.53
N GLY A 691 13.59 8.00 21.68
CA GLY A 691 13.03 9.22 21.10
C GLY A 691 11.66 9.64 21.65
N ARG A 692 10.89 8.69 22.23
CA ARG A 692 9.48 8.88 22.62
C ARG A 692 8.52 9.33 21.51
N PHE A 693 8.91 9.16 20.25
CA PHE A 693 8.04 9.20 19.07
C PHE A 693 8.41 8.04 18.12
N PRO A 694 7.47 7.52 17.32
CA PRO A 694 7.78 6.57 16.26
C PRO A 694 8.55 7.28 15.16
N VAL A 695 9.64 6.67 14.68
CA VAL A 695 10.45 7.24 13.60
C VAL A 695 9.92 6.71 12.26
N PRO A 696 9.56 7.58 11.29
CA PRO A 696 9.05 7.15 9.99
C PRO A 696 10.05 6.24 9.25
N TYR A 697 9.52 5.23 8.55
CA TYR A 697 10.31 4.51 7.55
C TYR A 697 10.30 5.31 6.23
N PRO A 698 11.46 5.58 5.59
CA PRO A 698 11.57 6.58 4.52
C PRO A 698 10.59 6.41 3.34
N THR A 699 10.36 5.17 2.89
CA THR A 699 9.55 4.89 1.70
C THR A 699 8.19 4.25 2.02
N ALA A 700 7.73 4.32 3.27
CA ALA A 700 6.50 3.65 3.69
C ALA A 700 5.27 4.21 2.95
N CYS A 701 4.40 3.34 2.47
CA CYS A 701 3.09 3.76 1.98
C CYS A 701 2.22 4.37 3.09
N SER A 702 1.49 5.44 2.76
CA SER A 702 0.63 6.15 3.70
C SER A 702 -0.42 6.98 2.95
N PRO A 703 -1.68 6.49 2.81
CA PRO A 703 -2.22 5.28 3.43
C PRO A 703 -1.77 3.99 2.74
N GLN A 704 -1.89 2.88 3.48
CA GLN A 704 -1.64 1.53 3.00
C GLN A 704 -2.74 0.60 3.54
N ALA A 705 -3.33 -0.26 2.70
CA ALA A 705 -4.57 -0.97 2.98
C ALA A 705 -4.53 -1.84 4.24
N TRP A 706 -3.55 -2.73 4.40
CA TRP A 706 -3.48 -3.61 5.57
C TRP A 706 -3.05 -2.89 6.85
N ALA A 707 -2.44 -1.70 6.74
CA ALA A 707 -2.05 -0.88 7.87
C ALA A 707 -3.26 -0.08 8.34
N THR A 708 -4.03 0.44 7.39
CA THR A 708 -5.34 1.04 7.60
C THR A 708 -6.36 0.04 8.16
N GLY A 709 -6.25 -1.25 7.82
CA GLY A 709 -7.10 -2.30 8.38
C GLY A 709 -6.79 -2.67 9.84
N ALA A 710 -5.54 -2.48 10.29
CA ALA A 710 -5.08 -2.91 11.61
C ALA A 710 -5.86 -2.30 12.81
N PRO A 711 -6.24 -1.01 12.83
CA PRO A 711 -7.06 -0.43 13.90
C PRO A 711 -8.40 -1.14 14.13
N PHE A 712 -9.06 -1.63 13.07
CA PHE A 712 -10.31 -2.37 13.20
C PHE A 712 -10.13 -3.68 13.96
N VAL A 713 -8.98 -4.34 13.77
CA VAL A 713 -8.63 -5.54 14.54
C VAL A 713 -8.39 -5.22 16.00
N PHE A 714 -7.71 -4.11 16.33
CA PHE A 714 -7.52 -3.73 17.74
C PHE A 714 -8.85 -3.46 18.43
N VAL A 715 -9.81 -2.81 17.75
CA VAL A 715 -11.18 -2.63 18.26
C VAL A 715 -11.90 -3.96 18.42
N ARG A 716 -11.87 -4.84 17.40
CA ARG A 716 -12.44 -6.19 17.45
C ARG A 716 -11.91 -6.97 18.65
N ASN A 717 -10.61 -6.90 18.90
CA ASN A 717 -9.92 -7.56 20.01
C ASN A 717 -10.34 -7.01 21.38
N MET A 718 -10.42 -5.67 21.53
CA MET A 718 -10.88 -5.03 22.76
C MET A 718 -12.34 -5.39 23.10
N LEU A 719 -13.19 -5.50 22.08
CA LEU A 719 -14.58 -5.94 22.22
C LEU A 719 -14.70 -7.45 22.47
N GLY A 720 -13.68 -8.24 22.10
CA GLY A 720 -13.81 -9.69 22.04
C GLY A 720 -14.93 -10.11 21.08
N LEU A 721 -15.04 -9.42 19.93
CA LEU A 721 -16.12 -9.59 18.97
C LEU A 721 -15.97 -10.89 18.18
N ASP A 722 -17.00 -11.73 18.27
CA ASP A 722 -17.17 -13.00 17.58
C ASP A 722 -18.50 -13.00 16.82
N VAL A 723 -18.45 -13.32 15.53
CA VAL A 723 -19.60 -13.36 14.62
C VAL A 723 -19.64 -14.74 14.00
N HIS A 724 -20.54 -15.58 14.49
CA HIS A 724 -20.63 -16.98 14.08
C HIS A 724 -22.02 -17.54 14.39
N ASP A 725 -22.47 -18.54 13.62
CA ASP A 725 -23.71 -19.29 13.85
C ASP A 725 -24.98 -18.42 13.99
N GLY A 726 -25.06 -17.31 13.25
CA GLY A 726 -26.20 -16.39 13.33
C GLY A 726 -26.23 -15.53 14.60
N GLU A 727 -25.16 -15.54 15.39
CA GLU A 727 -25.03 -14.77 16.61
C GLU A 727 -23.85 -13.79 16.54
N VAL A 728 -24.10 -12.58 17.03
CA VAL A 728 -23.06 -11.58 17.30
C VAL A 728 -22.81 -11.58 18.81
N ARG A 729 -21.60 -11.94 19.22
CA ARG A 729 -21.19 -12.01 20.63
C ARG A 729 -20.01 -11.09 20.88
N ILE A 730 -19.99 -10.48 22.07
CA ILE A 730 -18.85 -9.72 22.56
C ILE A 730 -18.46 -10.24 23.94
N ASP A 731 -17.16 -10.37 24.18
CA ASP A 731 -16.55 -10.71 25.47
C ASP A 731 -15.47 -9.67 25.80
N PRO A 732 -15.88 -8.46 26.23
CA PRO A 732 -14.99 -7.31 26.23
C PRO A 732 -13.83 -7.43 27.22
N ARG A 733 -12.68 -6.92 26.81
CA ARG A 733 -11.52 -6.67 27.66
C ARG A 733 -10.96 -5.29 27.29
N ILE A 734 -11.72 -4.24 27.57
CA ILE A 734 -11.38 -2.88 27.18
C ILE A 734 -10.45 -2.24 28.25
N PRO A 735 -9.29 -1.68 27.87
CA PRO A 735 -8.42 -0.94 28.79
C PRO A 735 -9.13 0.28 29.42
N GLU A 736 -8.75 0.62 30.67
CA GLU A 736 -9.36 1.74 31.39
C GLU A 736 -9.19 3.07 30.63
N GLU A 737 -8.04 3.26 29.98
CA GLU A 737 -7.70 4.47 29.20
C GLU A 737 -8.52 4.62 27.91
N VAL A 738 -9.16 3.54 27.44
CA VAL A 738 -10.07 3.57 26.28
C VAL A 738 -11.48 3.97 26.69
N GLY A 739 -11.90 3.59 27.90
CA GLY A 739 -13.25 3.86 28.41
C GLY A 739 -14.31 3.09 27.64
N ARG A 740 -15.43 3.76 27.31
CA ARG A 740 -16.52 3.13 26.55
C ARG A 740 -16.21 3.04 25.06
N ILE A 741 -16.66 1.96 24.43
CA ILE A 741 -16.77 1.80 22.98
C ILE A 741 -18.25 1.58 22.62
N TYR A 742 -18.72 2.29 21.60
CA TYR A 742 -20.04 2.10 21.01
C TYR A 742 -19.92 1.98 19.48
N VAL A 743 -20.47 0.91 18.93
CA VAL A 743 -20.57 0.64 17.49
C VAL A 743 -22.05 0.58 17.15
N HIS A 744 -22.49 1.38 16.19
CA HIS A 744 -23.88 1.43 15.74
C HIS A 744 -23.99 0.99 14.29
N GLY A 745 -24.92 0.07 14.01
CA GLY A 745 -25.16 -0.40 12.65
C GLY A 745 -24.05 -1.29 12.09
N MET A 746 -23.48 -2.20 12.88
CA MET A 746 -22.57 -3.22 12.36
C MET A 746 -23.37 -4.23 11.51
N HIS A 747 -23.04 -4.36 10.23
CA HIS A 747 -23.69 -5.34 9.35
C HIS A 747 -23.21 -6.77 9.65
N ALA A 748 -24.13 -7.71 9.86
CA ALA A 748 -23.86 -9.16 9.92
C ALA A 748 -25.17 -9.94 9.76
N PHE A 749 -25.13 -11.10 9.12
CA PHE A 749 -26.31 -11.96 8.88
C PHE A 749 -27.46 -11.23 8.15
N GLY A 750 -27.13 -10.32 7.21
CA GLY A 750 -28.12 -9.53 6.47
C GLY A 750 -28.92 -8.53 7.32
N THR A 751 -28.43 -8.17 8.50
CA THR A 751 -29.04 -7.19 9.41
C THR A 751 -28.00 -6.35 10.13
N HIS A 752 -28.45 -5.38 10.94
CA HIS A 752 -27.59 -4.41 11.61
C HIS A 752 -27.62 -4.55 13.13
N TRP A 753 -26.46 -4.48 13.77
CA TRP A 753 -26.27 -4.68 15.21
C TRP A 753 -25.62 -3.47 15.89
N ASP A 754 -26.10 -3.13 17.08
CA ASP A 754 -25.44 -2.17 17.99
C ASP A 754 -24.64 -2.92 19.04
N LEU A 755 -23.40 -2.49 19.26
CA LEU A 755 -22.49 -2.99 20.30
C LEU A 755 -22.16 -1.85 21.27
N GLU A 756 -22.31 -2.07 22.56
CA GLU A 756 -21.85 -1.14 23.60
C GLU A 756 -21.03 -1.91 24.64
N ALA A 757 -19.81 -1.45 24.95
CA ALA A 757 -18.97 -2.11 25.94
C ALA A 757 -18.10 -1.14 26.73
N THR A 758 -17.78 -1.50 27.98
CA THR A 758 -16.84 -0.78 28.85
C THR A 758 -16.22 -1.76 29.85
N GLY A 759 -14.89 -1.74 29.98
CA GLY A 759 -14.15 -2.70 30.79
C GLY A 759 -14.44 -4.13 30.33
N THR A 760 -15.07 -4.93 31.18
CA THR A 760 -15.48 -6.33 30.88
C THR A 760 -16.98 -6.50 30.69
N ASN A 761 -17.75 -5.41 30.65
CA ASN A 761 -19.20 -5.46 30.45
C ASN A 761 -19.52 -5.06 29.02
N GLY A 762 -20.45 -5.78 28.38
CA GLY A 762 -20.90 -5.47 27.03
C GLY A 762 -22.34 -5.88 26.77
N HIS A 763 -22.97 -5.20 25.83
CA HIS A 763 -24.31 -5.48 25.33
C HIS A 763 -24.32 -5.50 23.80
N VAL A 764 -25.03 -6.47 23.24
CA VAL A 764 -25.33 -6.58 21.80
C VAL A 764 -26.84 -6.49 21.63
N ARG A 765 -27.31 -5.71 20.66
CA ARG A 765 -28.73 -5.63 20.31
C ARG A 765 -28.91 -5.42 18.81
N LEU A 766 -30.06 -5.83 18.30
CA LEU A 766 -30.47 -5.46 16.94
C LEU A 766 -30.68 -3.94 16.85
N THR A 767 -30.22 -3.35 15.75
CA THR A 767 -30.44 -1.94 15.44
C THR A 767 -31.94 -1.72 15.17
N LYS A 768 -32.49 -0.63 15.71
CA LYS A 768 -33.92 -0.31 15.60
C LYS A 768 -34.24 0.64 14.46
#